data_AF-A0A812QSW8-F1
#
_entry.id   AF-A0A812QSW8-F1
#
_cell.length_a   1.000
_cell.length_b   1.000
_cell.length_c   1.000
_cell.angle_alpha   90.00
_cell.angle_beta   90.00
_cell.angle_gamma   90.00
#
_symmetry.space_group_name_H-M   'P 1'
#
loop_
_entity.id
_entity.type
_entity.pdbx_description
1 polymer ?
#
loop_
_entity_poly.entity_id
_entity_poly.type
_entity_poly.pdbx_seq_one_letter_code
_entity_poly.pdbx_strand_id
1 'polypeptide(L)'
;MTPFDRVKYELDKKTGYLRVDRPNRTSAFAPTLYGFIPKTFCGKRVKALMPEASDGDRDPLDICVISERAITNPVTIVNARIVGGLPMLDQGEADDKIIAVLENDQMWSGVNDVSELPKVLVDRLRHYFSVYKALTPDEAGRVKIDAAYGREHAELPTPKVAGPIEYDLNADDLTAFNLEHYKSSRVIARQLRFTFVVAFCVMMTLPVLVVKTSEEPLVDTLRGIWPLLLGPVLLLALGPWYVRRRGAMLARKVMKEGASKGSFGPHLLSWDALGLREQSPRGETMRKWESIERIARSETHLFLYTSSFEAIVVPLRAFRSQAETDAFVKEVAAHTGAEPDCFAAESRWVTLDGMSQSFVVSFLSLIAASAAIAAAPFRIDIVDDQNGWPVPAVELKTTHHVRLVSDNAGVIACDLPELMGVETWFHIEGHGYGVKADGFGYRGVRLTPTPGGRAIVRVRRELPGKRLGRLTGAGLFAESQRFGCESRWREQGVLGCDTVYVAKYGDRLFWLWGDTTLARYPLGIFDTLGATTRGNPLRSFEPPLRLRYDYIRDGNGPIRGIAPIEGDGPTWLSGLITLKDKQGADRLVAAYAKIRGMLTAYEVGLCEWNAGKQVFERTKVVWKKESESDMPPLFPDGHVARWTDGDGEEWLLYGDPFPRLKCRASYEAWSDPAAWEKLEPQKVVKSRDGATEVTTHGGSIAWNAYRQKWVAIFTQFGGDSPLGEIWYAESDAPT
;
A
#
# COMPACT_ATOMS: atom_id res chain seq x y z
N MET A 1 -14.29 -29.37 2.91
CA MET A 1 -13.79 -29.63 4.27
C MET A 1 -12.59 -30.55 4.19
N THR A 2 -11.57 -30.28 4.99
CA THR A 2 -10.42 -31.16 5.20
C THR A 2 -10.70 -32.15 6.34
N PRO A 3 -9.99 -33.27 6.44
CA PRO A 3 -10.10 -34.20 7.57
C PRO A 3 -9.82 -33.58 8.95
N PHE A 4 -9.23 -32.39 9.01
CA PHE A 4 -8.88 -31.71 10.27
C PHE A 4 -9.87 -30.61 10.66
N ASP A 5 -10.87 -30.30 9.81
CA ASP A 5 -11.81 -29.22 10.06
C ASP A 5 -12.83 -29.59 11.16
N ARG A 6 -13.02 -28.67 12.12
CA ARG A 6 -14.04 -28.78 13.19
C ARG A 6 -15.32 -27.99 12.90
N VAL A 7 -15.41 -27.40 11.72
CA VAL A 7 -16.53 -26.55 11.30
C VAL A 7 -17.04 -27.05 9.96
N LYS A 8 -18.37 -27.23 9.85
CA LYS A 8 -19.04 -27.54 8.60
C LYS A 8 -19.27 -26.23 7.83
N TYR A 9 -18.71 -26.20 6.63
CA TYR A 9 -18.91 -25.12 5.67
C TYR A 9 -19.81 -25.60 4.53
N GLU A 10 -20.64 -24.72 4.00
CA GLU A 10 -21.55 -24.96 2.89
C GLU A 10 -21.50 -23.82 1.87
N LEU A 11 -21.97 -24.08 0.66
CA LEU A 11 -22.15 -23.04 -0.34
C LEU A 11 -23.52 -22.37 -0.16
N ASP A 12 -23.55 -21.05 0.06
CA ASP A 12 -24.81 -20.32 -0.04
C ASP A 12 -25.25 -20.24 -1.50
N LYS A 13 -26.29 -21.00 -1.85
CA LYS A 13 -26.79 -21.16 -3.22
C LYS A 13 -27.19 -19.84 -3.89
N LYS A 14 -27.59 -18.82 -3.12
CA LYS A 14 -28.00 -17.51 -3.66
C LYS A 14 -26.81 -16.65 -4.06
N THR A 15 -25.75 -16.66 -3.25
CA THR A 15 -24.62 -15.75 -3.40
C THR A 15 -23.38 -16.41 -4.01
N GLY A 16 -23.29 -17.74 -3.94
CA GLY A 16 -22.10 -18.50 -4.31
C GLY A 16 -20.95 -18.39 -3.31
N TYR A 17 -21.16 -17.76 -2.14
CA TYR A 17 -20.14 -17.67 -1.10
C TYR A 17 -20.15 -18.88 -0.17
N LEU A 18 -18.99 -19.19 0.39
CA LEU A 18 -18.88 -20.17 1.46
C LEU A 18 -19.45 -19.59 2.75
N ARG A 19 -20.37 -20.31 3.37
CA ARG A 19 -20.99 -19.97 4.64
C ARG A 19 -20.67 -21.03 5.68
N VAL A 20 -20.49 -20.62 6.93
CA VAL A 20 -20.45 -21.54 8.06
C VAL A 20 -21.88 -22.05 8.28
N ASP A 21 -22.10 -23.35 8.06
CA ASP A 21 -23.37 -24.01 8.42
C ASP A 21 -23.42 -24.17 9.94
N ARG A 22 -22.44 -24.88 10.51
CA ARG A 22 -22.34 -25.12 11.96
C ARG A 22 -20.96 -25.61 12.40
N PRO A 23 -20.52 -25.32 13.64
CA PRO A 23 -19.46 -26.10 14.29
C PRO A 23 -19.88 -27.57 14.47
N ASN A 24 -18.94 -28.50 14.32
CA ASN A 24 -19.20 -29.91 14.58
C ASN A 24 -19.44 -30.12 16.08
N ARG A 25 -20.53 -30.84 16.41
CA ARG A 25 -20.93 -31.11 17.80
C ARG A 25 -20.24 -32.33 18.40
N THR A 26 -19.75 -33.24 17.55
CA THR A 26 -19.08 -34.49 17.93
C THR A 26 -17.57 -34.35 17.73
N SER A 27 -16.79 -35.27 18.31
CA SER A 27 -15.35 -35.40 18.02
C SER A 27 -15.06 -36.23 16.76
N ALA A 28 -16.07 -36.50 15.92
CA ALA A 28 -15.92 -37.27 14.69
C ALA A 28 -15.32 -36.39 13.59
N PHE A 29 -14.26 -36.89 12.95
CA PHE A 29 -13.60 -36.25 11.81
C PHE A 29 -13.90 -37.03 10.53
N ALA A 30 -14.15 -36.32 9.44
CA ALA A 30 -14.32 -36.94 8.13
C ALA A 30 -13.02 -37.68 7.74
N PRO A 31 -13.09 -38.94 7.32
CA PRO A 31 -11.89 -39.73 7.02
C PRO A 31 -11.23 -39.35 5.68
N THR A 32 -11.88 -38.52 4.86
CA THR A 32 -11.43 -38.09 3.54
C THR A 32 -11.69 -36.60 3.34
N LEU A 33 -11.16 -36.02 2.26
CA LEU A 33 -11.63 -34.72 1.79
C LEU A 33 -13.12 -34.83 1.45
N TYR A 34 -13.89 -33.81 1.83
CA TYR A 34 -15.34 -33.80 1.63
C TYR A 34 -15.79 -32.48 1.00
N GLY A 35 -16.64 -32.56 -0.02
CA GLY A 35 -17.17 -31.42 -0.75
C GLY A 35 -18.31 -31.84 -1.67
N PHE A 36 -18.52 -31.08 -2.75
CA PHE A 36 -19.58 -31.33 -3.73
C PHE A 36 -19.09 -31.19 -5.16
N ILE A 37 -19.83 -31.76 -6.11
CA ILE A 37 -19.54 -31.70 -7.56
C ILE A 37 -20.26 -30.46 -8.16
N PRO A 38 -19.53 -29.49 -8.74
CA PRO A 38 -20.14 -28.32 -9.35
C PRO A 38 -21.13 -28.67 -10.46
N LYS A 39 -22.15 -27.82 -10.66
CA LYS A 39 -23.20 -27.97 -11.70
C LYS A 39 -24.01 -29.27 -11.59
N THR A 40 -24.12 -29.81 -10.38
CA THR A 40 -25.03 -30.91 -10.08
C THR A 40 -26.15 -30.44 -9.15
N PHE A 41 -27.27 -31.16 -9.14
CA PHE A 41 -28.40 -30.89 -8.25
C PHE A 41 -29.15 -32.20 -7.99
N CYS A 42 -29.23 -32.58 -6.73
CA CYS A 42 -29.90 -33.79 -6.24
C CYS A 42 -31.42 -33.57 -6.21
N GLY A 43 -32.06 -33.76 -7.37
CA GLY A 43 -33.51 -33.74 -7.51
C GLY A 43 -34.10 -35.12 -7.78
N LYS A 44 -35.14 -35.16 -8.62
CA LYS A 44 -35.93 -36.37 -8.95
C LYS A 44 -35.09 -37.58 -9.39
N ARG A 45 -33.95 -37.35 -10.05
CA ARG A 45 -33.09 -38.43 -10.55
C ARG A 45 -32.35 -39.15 -9.42
N VAL A 46 -31.80 -38.42 -8.45
CA VAL A 46 -31.13 -39.00 -7.27
C VAL A 46 -32.16 -39.70 -6.39
N LYS A 47 -33.33 -39.08 -6.19
CA LYS A 47 -34.49 -39.74 -5.55
C LYS A 47 -34.85 -41.08 -6.20
N ALA A 48 -34.81 -41.19 -7.53
CA ALA A 48 -35.16 -42.42 -8.22
C ALA A 48 -34.18 -43.58 -7.95
N LEU A 49 -32.95 -43.29 -7.53
CA LEU A 49 -31.95 -44.28 -7.13
C LEU A 49 -32.21 -44.82 -5.71
N MET A 50 -32.99 -44.10 -4.90
CA MET A 50 -33.35 -44.47 -3.54
C MET A 50 -34.87 -44.44 -3.35
N PRO A 51 -35.59 -45.52 -3.70
CA PRO A 51 -37.06 -45.55 -3.71
C PRO A 51 -37.73 -45.20 -2.37
N GLU A 52 -37.04 -45.45 -1.26
CA GLU A 52 -37.47 -45.15 0.11
C GLU A 52 -37.43 -43.65 0.44
N ALA A 53 -36.73 -42.83 -0.35
CA ALA A 53 -36.64 -41.40 -0.14
C ALA A 53 -37.89 -40.67 -0.63
N SER A 54 -38.22 -39.58 0.05
CA SER A 54 -39.33 -38.68 -0.30
C SER A 54 -38.96 -37.76 -1.48
N ASP A 55 -37.74 -37.20 -1.46
CA ASP A 55 -37.15 -36.36 -2.50
C ASP A 55 -35.61 -36.53 -2.48
N GLY A 56 -34.88 -35.86 -3.38
CA GLY A 56 -33.45 -35.60 -3.18
C GLY A 56 -33.25 -34.43 -2.22
N ASP A 57 -32.08 -34.33 -1.59
CA ASP A 57 -31.72 -33.28 -0.61
C ASP A 57 -31.67 -31.83 -1.18
N ARG A 58 -31.83 -31.68 -2.51
CA ARG A 58 -31.80 -30.41 -3.24
C ARG A 58 -30.47 -29.66 -3.07
N ASP A 59 -29.40 -30.35 -2.75
CA ASP A 59 -28.03 -29.83 -2.76
C ASP A 59 -27.27 -30.29 -4.01
N PRO A 60 -26.12 -29.68 -4.33
CA PRO A 60 -25.19 -30.30 -5.27
C PRO A 60 -24.73 -31.67 -4.74
N LEU A 61 -24.44 -32.59 -5.66
CA LEU A 61 -24.07 -33.96 -5.33
C LEU A 61 -22.78 -34.00 -4.51
N ASP A 62 -22.85 -34.64 -3.36
CA ASP A 62 -21.74 -34.77 -2.42
C ASP A 62 -20.65 -35.72 -2.91
N ILE A 63 -19.40 -35.41 -2.54
CA ILE A 63 -18.23 -36.21 -2.92
C ILE A 63 -17.20 -36.33 -1.78
N CYS A 64 -16.71 -37.54 -1.59
CA CYS A 64 -15.60 -37.92 -0.72
C CYS A 64 -14.36 -38.24 -1.58
N VAL A 65 -13.31 -37.44 -1.45
CA VAL A 65 -12.07 -37.60 -2.24
C VAL A 65 -10.96 -38.15 -1.35
N ILE A 66 -10.44 -39.32 -1.73
CA ILE A 66 -9.35 -40.02 -1.06
C ILE A 66 -8.01 -39.53 -1.65
N SER A 67 -7.05 -39.22 -0.77
CA SER A 67 -5.67 -38.93 -1.15
C SER A 67 -4.70 -39.46 -0.10
N GLU A 68 -3.49 -39.85 -0.53
CA GLU A 68 -2.39 -40.20 0.38
C GLU A 68 -1.83 -38.95 1.07
N ARG A 69 -1.82 -37.79 0.39
CA ARG A 69 -1.27 -36.54 0.93
C ARG A 69 -2.36 -35.69 1.58
N ALA A 70 -2.00 -35.10 2.73
CA ALA A 70 -2.87 -34.16 3.42
C ALA A 70 -3.00 -32.85 2.62
N ILE A 71 -4.24 -32.46 2.31
CA ILE A 71 -4.58 -31.13 1.79
C ILE A 71 -5.16 -30.31 2.94
N THR A 72 -4.47 -29.24 3.30
CA THR A 72 -4.78 -28.41 4.49
C THR A 72 -5.59 -27.16 4.17
N ASN A 73 -5.67 -26.76 2.90
CA ASN A 73 -6.40 -25.56 2.48
C ASN A 73 -7.86 -25.92 2.13
N PRO A 74 -8.86 -25.46 2.90
CA PRO A 74 -10.26 -25.63 2.52
C PRO A 74 -10.58 -24.80 1.27
N VAL A 75 -11.72 -25.10 0.62
CA VAL A 75 -12.19 -24.38 -0.59
C VAL A 75 -11.24 -24.53 -1.79
N THR A 76 -10.57 -25.68 -1.89
CA THR A 76 -9.70 -26.02 -3.03
C THR A 76 -10.48 -26.81 -4.07
N ILE A 77 -10.41 -26.41 -5.34
CA ILE A 77 -10.89 -27.23 -6.46
C ILE A 77 -9.87 -28.34 -6.71
N VAL A 78 -10.34 -29.58 -6.73
CA VAL A 78 -9.51 -30.76 -7.02
C VAL A 78 -10.06 -31.50 -8.24
N ASN A 79 -9.15 -32.07 -9.03
CA ASN A 79 -9.53 -33.06 -10.04
C ASN A 79 -9.59 -34.42 -9.35
N ALA A 80 -10.70 -35.15 -9.53
CA ALA A 80 -10.92 -36.42 -8.87
C ALA A 80 -11.57 -37.43 -9.83
N ARG A 81 -11.18 -38.70 -9.71
CA ARG A 81 -11.71 -39.81 -10.49
C ARG A 81 -12.75 -40.57 -9.67
N ILE A 82 -13.96 -40.67 -10.20
CA ILE A 82 -15.06 -41.41 -9.56
C ILE A 82 -14.75 -42.90 -9.59
N VAL A 83 -14.92 -43.56 -8.45
CA VAL A 83 -14.73 -45.01 -8.30
C VAL A 83 -15.99 -45.71 -7.77
N GLY A 84 -16.98 -44.97 -7.27
CA GLY A 84 -18.26 -45.52 -6.85
C GLY A 84 -19.05 -44.53 -6.00
N GLY A 85 -19.94 -45.03 -5.14
CA GLY A 85 -20.68 -44.19 -4.20
C GLY A 85 -21.26 -44.95 -3.01
N LEU A 86 -21.71 -44.19 -2.01
CA LEU A 86 -22.39 -44.68 -0.81
C LEU A 86 -23.82 -44.18 -0.82
N PRO A 87 -24.82 -45.07 -0.92
CA PRO A 87 -26.22 -44.70 -0.84
C PRO A 87 -26.57 -44.32 0.60
N MET A 88 -27.22 -43.18 0.78
CA MET A 88 -27.56 -42.65 2.11
C MET A 88 -28.96 -42.04 2.14
N LEU A 89 -29.76 -42.49 3.11
CA LEU A 89 -31.02 -41.85 3.50
C LEU A 89 -30.74 -40.99 4.73
N ASP A 90 -30.86 -39.67 4.58
CA ASP A 90 -30.78 -38.76 5.71
C ASP A 90 -32.13 -38.05 5.88
N GLN A 91 -32.79 -38.24 7.02
CA GLN A 91 -34.08 -37.61 7.34
C GLN A 91 -35.17 -37.81 6.27
N GLY A 92 -35.11 -38.89 5.50
CA GLY A 92 -36.09 -39.21 4.45
C GLY A 92 -35.76 -38.61 3.08
N GLU A 93 -34.60 -38.00 2.89
CA GLU A 93 -34.10 -37.50 1.61
C GLU A 93 -32.93 -38.37 1.10
N ALA A 94 -32.85 -38.54 -0.22
CA ALA A 94 -31.74 -39.24 -0.87
C ALA A 94 -30.52 -38.33 -0.93
N ASP A 95 -29.42 -38.77 -0.30
CA ASP A 95 -28.24 -37.95 -0.02
C ASP A 95 -26.93 -38.74 -0.31
N ASP A 96 -26.87 -39.35 -1.50
CA ASP A 96 -25.77 -40.22 -1.92
C ASP A 96 -24.41 -39.51 -1.89
N LYS A 97 -23.40 -40.22 -1.39
CA LYS A 97 -22.01 -39.73 -1.30
C LYS A 97 -21.17 -40.37 -2.38
N ILE A 98 -20.75 -39.62 -3.39
CA ILE A 98 -19.84 -40.13 -4.41
C ILE A 98 -18.47 -40.39 -3.79
N ILE A 99 -17.87 -41.54 -4.11
CA ILE A 99 -16.49 -41.87 -3.71
C ILE A 99 -15.58 -41.67 -4.91
N ALA A 100 -14.51 -40.91 -4.69
CA ALA A 100 -13.49 -40.65 -5.69
C ALA A 100 -12.08 -40.72 -5.09
N VAL A 101 -11.09 -40.90 -5.96
CA VAL A 101 -9.67 -40.75 -5.64
C VAL A 101 -9.13 -39.48 -6.28
N LEU A 102 -8.15 -38.83 -5.65
CA LEU A 102 -7.51 -37.65 -6.21
C LEU A 102 -6.78 -38.01 -7.52
N GLU A 103 -7.01 -37.22 -8.56
CA GLU A 103 -6.33 -37.41 -9.86
C GLU A 103 -4.82 -37.18 -9.71
N ASN A 104 -4.00 -37.99 -10.37
CA ASN A 104 -2.53 -37.97 -10.30
C ASN A 104 -1.93 -38.36 -8.93
N ASP A 105 -2.70 -38.90 -8.00
CA ASP A 105 -2.16 -39.51 -6.79
C ASP A 105 -1.64 -40.93 -7.11
N GLN A 106 -0.31 -41.09 -7.16
CA GLN A 106 0.34 -42.34 -7.58
C GLN A 106 -0.06 -43.53 -6.70
N MET A 107 -0.34 -43.30 -5.42
CA MET A 107 -0.76 -44.35 -4.48
C MET A 107 -2.08 -45.01 -4.91
N TRP A 108 -2.97 -44.23 -5.53
CA TRP A 108 -4.31 -44.67 -5.95
C TRP A 108 -4.43 -44.88 -7.46
N SER A 109 -3.32 -44.87 -8.19
CA SER A 109 -3.28 -45.00 -9.66
C SER A 109 -3.94 -46.28 -10.18
N GLY A 110 -3.84 -47.38 -9.43
CA GLY A 110 -4.45 -48.67 -9.77
C GLY A 110 -5.94 -48.81 -9.45
N VAL A 111 -6.57 -47.81 -8.82
CA VAL A 111 -7.98 -47.87 -8.39
C VAL A 111 -8.89 -47.19 -9.42
N ASN A 112 -9.86 -47.95 -9.90
CA ASN A 112 -10.90 -47.58 -10.86
C ASN A 112 -12.31 -47.91 -10.36
N ASP A 113 -12.45 -48.76 -9.35
CA ASP A 113 -13.73 -49.10 -8.73
C ASP A 113 -13.63 -49.13 -7.19
N VAL A 114 -14.74 -48.86 -6.49
CA VAL A 114 -14.82 -48.84 -5.02
C VAL A 114 -14.45 -50.18 -4.41
N SER A 115 -14.67 -51.29 -5.14
CA SER A 115 -14.29 -52.64 -4.71
C SER A 115 -12.78 -52.85 -4.60
N GLU A 116 -11.97 -51.99 -5.24
CA GLU A 116 -10.51 -52.02 -5.21
C GLU A 116 -9.92 -51.17 -4.07
N LEU A 117 -10.74 -50.44 -3.32
CA LEU A 117 -10.31 -49.71 -2.13
C LEU A 117 -10.15 -50.65 -0.92
N PRO A 118 -9.26 -50.33 0.04
CA PRO A 118 -9.19 -51.05 1.30
C PRO A 118 -10.56 -51.05 2.01
N LYS A 119 -11.12 -52.24 2.28
CA LYS A 119 -12.46 -52.38 2.90
C LYS A 119 -12.62 -51.53 4.16
N VAL A 120 -11.58 -51.46 5.00
CA VAL A 120 -11.56 -50.67 6.23
C VAL A 120 -11.80 -49.16 5.97
N LEU A 121 -11.34 -48.64 4.83
CA LEU A 121 -11.55 -47.23 4.46
C LEU A 121 -13.03 -46.97 4.14
N VAL A 122 -13.65 -47.87 3.37
CA VAL A 122 -15.08 -47.81 3.04
C VAL A 122 -15.94 -47.99 4.29
N ASP A 123 -15.58 -48.94 5.17
CA ASP A 123 -16.24 -49.15 6.46
C ASP A 123 -16.14 -47.91 7.37
N ARG A 124 -15.00 -47.20 7.37
CA ARG A 124 -14.82 -45.94 8.10
C ARG A 124 -15.69 -44.83 7.56
N LEU A 125 -15.81 -44.69 6.24
CA LEU A 125 -16.72 -43.72 5.61
C LEU A 125 -18.18 -44.00 6.01
N ARG A 126 -18.62 -45.26 5.90
CA ARG A 126 -19.95 -45.70 6.32
C ARG A 126 -20.19 -45.39 7.80
N HIS A 127 -19.24 -45.74 8.66
CA HIS A 127 -19.36 -45.48 10.09
C HIS A 127 -19.44 -43.98 10.39
N TYR A 128 -18.56 -43.17 9.79
CA TYR A 128 -18.56 -41.72 9.97
C TYR A 128 -19.94 -41.12 9.65
N PHE A 129 -20.50 -41.38 8.48
CA PHE A 129 -21.81 -40.84 8.10
C PHE A 129 -22.96 -41.39 8.96
N SER A 130 -22.83 -42.57 9.57
CA SER A 130 -23.84 -43.09 10.50
C SER A 130 -23.88 -42.37 11.86
N VAL A 131 -22.80 -41.67 12.26
CA VAL A 131 -22.71 -41.05 13.61
C VAL A 131 -22.34 -39.57 13.64
N TYR A 132 -21.88 -38.96 12.54
CA TYR A 132 -21.32 -37.59 12.52
C TYR A 132 -22.27 -36.48 13.01
N LYS A 133 -23.59 -36.72 12.95
CA LYS A 133 -24.64 -35.79 13.41
C LYS A 133 -25.21 -36.17 14.79
N ALA A 134 -24.96 -37.37 15.30
CA ALA A 134 -25.63 -37.93 16.48
C ALA A 134 -24.85 -37.67 17.77
N LEU A 135 -25.55 -37.23 18.83
CA LEU A 135 -25.02 -37.13 20.20
C LEU A 135 -25.52 -38.27 21.10
N THR A 136 -26.56 -38.97 20.66
CA THR A 136 -27.18 -40.10 21.35
C THR A 136 -27.36 -41.30 20.42
N PRO A 137 -27.45 -42.54 20.93
CA PRO A 137 -27.69 -43.73 20.10
C PRO A 137 -28.99 -43.66 19.27
N ASP A 138 -30.05 -43.06 19.83
CA ASP A 138 -31.35 -42.93 19.15
C ASP A 138 -31.28 -41.96 17.94
N GLU A 139 -30.41 -40.95 18.00
CA GLU A 139 -30.16 -40.04 16.88
C GLU A 139 -29.34 -40.69 15.77
N ALA A 140 -28.45 -41.64 16.10
CA ALA A 140 -27.64 -42.36 15.11
C ALA A 140 -28.50 -43.29 14.23
N GLY A 141 -29.62 -43.81 14.77
CA GLY A 141 -30.56 -44.65 14.01
C GLY A 141 -31.39 -43.92 12.95
N ARG A 142 -31.27 -42.59 12.81
CA ARG A 142 -32.03 -41.77 11.85
C ARG A 142 -31.41 -41.71 10.45
N VAL A 143 -30.19 -42.21 10.28
CA VAL A 143 -29.48 -42.27 9.01
C VAL A 143 -29.34 -43.74 8.58
N LYS A 144 -29.73 -44.06 7.35
CA LYS A 144 -29.57 -45.40 6.77
C LYS A 144 -28.51 -45.35 5.67
N ILE A 145 -27.51 -46.23 5.77
CA ILE A 145 -26.42 -46.34 4.78
C ILE A 145 -26.34 -47.78 4.29
N ASP A 146 -26.58 -47.99 2.99
CA ASP A 146 -26.51 -49.31 2.35
C ASP A 146 -25.11 -49.59 1.77
N ALA A 147 -24.88 -50.78 1.22
CA ALA A 147 -23.63 -51.19 0.56
C ALA A 147 -23.16 -50.17 -0.50
N ALA A 148 -21.84 -49.97 -0.60
CA ALA A 148 -21.28 -49.11 -1.63
C ALA A 148 -21.56 -49.70 -3.03
N TYR A 149 -21.88 -48.84 -4.00
CA TYR A 149 -22.09 -49.24 -5.40
C TYR A 149 -20.90 -48.85 -6.28
N GLY A 150 -20.70 -49.61 -7.36
CA GLY A 150 -19.56 -49.47 -8.27
C GLY A 150 -19.64 -48.26 -9.19
N ARG A 151 -18.53 -47.99 -9.89
CA ARG A 151 -18.33 -46.81 -10.74
C ARG A 151 -19.40 -46.64 -11.83
N GLU A 152 -19.77 -47.72 -12.53
CA GLU A 152 -20.72 -47.64 -13.64
C GLU A 152 -22.08 -47.07 -13.22
N HIS A 153 -22.57 -47.47 -12.03
CA HIS A 153 -23.81 -46.94 -11.47
C HIS A 153 -23.71 -45.45 -11.17
N ALA A 154 -22.52 -44.97 -10.82
CA ALA A 154 -22.26 -43.55 -10.61
C ALA A 154 -22.28 -42.71 -11.92
N GLU A 155 -22.26 -43.30 -13.13
CA GLU A 155 -21.95 -42.60 -14.41
C GLU A 155 -23.08 -42.47 -15.51
N LEU A 156 -24.27 -43.10 -15.47
CA LEU A 156 -25.22 -43.29 -16.63
C LEU A 156 -26.03 -42.04 -17.25
N PRO A 157 -26.61 -42.08 -18.50
CA PRO A 157 -26.63 -40.98 -19.55
C PRO A 157 -28.00 -40.55 -20.25
N THR A 158 -28.00 -39.62 -21.26
CA THR A 158 -29.13 -38.95 -22.03
C THR A 158 -29.47 -39.47 -23.49
N PRO A 159 -30.69 -39.26 -24.10
CA PRO A 159 -31.19 -39.90 -25.37
C PRO A 159 -31.11 -39.11 -26.74
N LYS A 160 -31.37 -39.78 -27.90
CA LYS A 160 -31.34 -39.30 -29.34
C LYS A 160 -32.74 -39.10 -30.01
N VAL A 161 -32.84 -38.39 -31.16
CA VAL A 161 -34.10 -37.94 -31.86
C VAL A 161 -34.23 -38.44 -33.31
N ALA A 162 -35.46 -38.62 -33.81
CA ALA A 162 -35.77 -39.09 -35.17
C ALA A 162 -36.94 -38.32 -35.86
N GLY A 163 -36.71 -37.74 -37.05
CA GLY A 163 -37.76 -37.31 -38.02
C GLY A 163 -37.73 -35.84 -38.50
N PRO A 164 -38.31 -35.50 -39.68
CA PRO A 164 -38.38 -34.13 -40.20
C PRO A 164 -39.29 -33.21 -39.36
N ILE A 165 -39.03 -31.90 -39.39
CA ILE A 165 -39.66 -30.89 -38.53
C ILE A 165 -40.53 -29.93 -39.37
N GLU A 166 -41.82 -29.84 -39.04
CA GLU A 166 -42.79 -28.94 -39.68
C GLU A 166 -43.09 -27.72 -38.80
N TYR A 167 -43.09 -26.51 -39.37
CA TYR A 167 -43.40 -25.28 -38.64
C TYR A 167 -43.88 -24.13 -39.52
N ASP A 168 -44.67 -23.21 -38.96
CA ASP A 168 -45.08 -21.96 -39.63
C ASP A 168 -44.29 -20.76 -39.10
N LEU A 169 -43.82 -19.91 -40.03
CA LEU A 169 -43.16 -18.64 -39.73
C LEU A 169 -44.11 -17.44 -39.87
N ASN A 170 -44.09 -16.57 -38.86
CA ASN A 170 -44.86 -15.32 -38.78
C ASN A 170 -43.97 -14.08 -38.56
N ALA A 171 -44.59 -12.90 -38.50
CA ALA A 171 -43.90 -11.61 -38.35
C ALA A 171 -43.08 -11.47 -37.06
N ASP A 172 -43.51 -12.13 -35.99
CA ASP A 172 -42.84 -12.09 -34.70
C ASP A 172 -41.56 -12.94 -34.70
N ASP A 173 -41.55 -14.06 -35.43
CA ASP A 173 -40.39 -14.94 -35.55
C ASP A 173 -39.21 -14.26 -36.28
N LEU A 174 -39.50 -13.51 -37.34
CA LEU A 174 -38.50 -12.71 -38.07
C LEU A 174 -38.07 -11.46 -37.29
N THR A 175 -38.95 -10.89 -36.46
CA THR A 175 -38.58 -9.81 -35.53
C THR A 175 -37.63 -10.33 -34.44
N ALA A 176 -37.87 -11.54 -33.94
CA ALA A 176 -36.99 -12.22 -32.99
C ALA A 176 -35.60 -12.46 -33.59
N PHE A 177 -35.52 -12.89 -34.86
CA PHE A 177 -34.25 -13.03 -35.58
C PHE A 177 -33.46 -11.71 -35.65
N ASN A 178 -34.09 -10.60 -36.08
CA ASN A 178 -33.41 -9.30 -36.17
C ASN A 178 -32.93 -8.80 -34.80
N LEU A 179 -33.74 -8.96 -33.75
CA LEU A 179 -33.36 -8.56 -32.40
C LEU A 179 -32.21 -9.41 -31.85
N GLU A 180 -32.22 -10.72 -32.10
CA GLU A 180 -31.16 -11.64 -31.67
C GLU A 180 -29.87 -11.45 -32.47
N HIS A 181 -29.98 -11.05 -33.74
CA HIS A 181 -28.85 -10.67 -34.56
C HIS A 181 -28.16 -9.39 -34.05
N TYR A 182 -28.94 -8.39 -33.63
CA TYR A 182 -28.42 -7.20 -32.94
C TYR A 182 -27.73 -7.53 -31.61
N LYS A 183 -28.23 -8.54 -30.87
CA LYS A 183 -27.60 -8.99 -29.63
C LYS A 183 -26.31 -9.77 -29.86
N SER A 184 -26.22 -10.59 -30.91
CA SER A 184 -25.11 -11.54 -31.09
C SER A 184 -23.97 -11.03 -31.99
N SER A 185 -24.14 -9.89 -32.69
CA SER A 185 -23.11 -9.32 -33.56
C SER A 185 -21.96 -8.65 -32.79
N ARG A 186 -20.76 -9.28 -32.83
CA ARG A 186 -19.53 -8.74 -32.22
C ARG A 186 -19.09 -7.40 -32.80
N VAL A 187 -19.38 -7.14 -34.09
CA VAL A 187 -19.00 -5.90 -34.79
C VAL A 187 -19.82 -4.72 -34.28
N ILE A 188 -21.14 -4.88 -34.22
CA ILE A 188 -22.07 -3.84 -33.74
C ILE A 188 -21.79 -3.55 -32.25
N ALA A 189 -21.57 -4.60 -31.45
CA ALA A 189 -21.19 -4.44 -30.06
C ALA A 189 -19.89 -3.65 -29.87
N ARG A 190 -18.86 -3.93 -30.68
CA ARG A 190 -17.57 -3.22 -30.61
C ARG A 190 -17.69 -1.74 -30.98
N GLN A 191 -18.47 -1.42 -32.01
CA GLN A 191 -18.70 -0.04 -32.45
C GLN A 191 -19.47 0.78 -31.39
N LEU A 192 -20.50 0.19 -30.79
CA LEU A 192 -21.23 0.83 -29.70
C LEU A 192 -20.33 1.05 -28.48
N ARG A 193 -19.54 0.04 -28.08
CA ARG A 193 -18.56 0.16 -26.98
C ARG A 193 -17.58 1.31 -27.20
N PHE A 194 -16.99 1.39 -28.38
CA PHE A 194 -16.05 2.46 -28.72
C PHE A 194 -16.70 3.84 -28.59
N THR A 195 -17.93 3.99 -29.09
CA THR A 195 -18.68 5.25 -29.02
C THR A 195 -18.95 5.70 -27.58
N PHE A 196 -19.40 4.79 -26.70
CA PHE A 196 -19.67 5.11 -25.30
C PHE A 196 -18.40 5.40 -24.48
N VAL A 197 -17.30 4.69 -24.73
CA VAL A 197 -16.02 4.95 -24.07
C VAL A 197 -15.47 6.33 -24.45
N VAL A 198 -15.50 6.69 -25.73
CA VAL A 198 -15.07 8.02 -26.18
C VAL A 198 -15.92 9.12 -25.54
N ALA A 199 -17.25 8.97 -25.54
CA ALA A 199 -18.15 9.94 -24.91
C ALA A 199 -17.90 10.07 -23.38
N PHE A 200 -17.66 8.96 -22.68
CA PHE A 200 -17.31 8.96 -21.26
C PHE A 200 -15.99 9.70 -20.99
N CYS A 201 -14.93 9.39 -21.75
CA CYS A 201 -13.64 10.04 -21.60
C CYS A 201 -13.73 11.54 -21.83
N VAL A 202 -14.45 11.98 -22.86
CA VAL A 202 -14.67 13.41 -23.15
C VAL A 202 -15.37 14.10 -21.99
N MET A 203 -16.45 13.52 -21.44
CA MET A 203 -17.18 14.13 -20.33
C MET A 203 -16.38 14.14 -19.01
N MET A 204 -15.44 13.22 -18.82
CA MET A 204 -14.57 13.18 -17.61
C MET A 204 -13.39 14.15 -17.66
N THR A 205 -13.03 14.70 -18.82
CA THR A 205 -11.89 15.64 -18.94
C THR A 205 -12.08 16.89 -18.08
N LEU A 206 -13.28 17.46 -18.07
CA LEU A 206 -13.58 18.71 -17.38
C LEU A 206 -13.57 18.56 -15.84
N PRO A 207 -14.24 17.55 -15.23
CA PRO A 207 -14.12 17.30 -13.78
C PRO A 207 -12.69 17.08 -13.30
N VAL A 208 -11.89 16.30 -14.05
CA VAL A 208 -10.48 16.04 -13.69
C VAL A 208 -9.64 17.31 -13.72
N LEU A 209 -9.87 18.18 -14.72
CA LEU A 209 -9.17 19.45 -14.83
C LEU A 209 -9.52 20.38 -13.65
N VAL A 210 -10.78 20.40 -13.22
CA VAL A 210 -11.22 21.19 -12.06
C VAL A 210 -10.57 20.69 -10.76
N VAL A 211 -10.53 19.37 -10.51
CA VAL A 211 -9.86 18.82 -9.32
C VAL A 211 -8.36 19.12 -9.31
N LYS A 212 -7.69 19.06 -10.47
CA LYS A 212 -6.25 19.33 -10.57
C LYS A 212 -5.90 20.82 -10.36
N THR A 213 -6.85 21.72 -10.58
CA THR A 213 -6.64 23.17 -10.49
C THR A 213 -7.20 23.79 -9.22
N SER A 214 -7.98 23.07 -8.41
CA SER A 214 -8.50 23.57 -7.14
C SER A 214 -7.45 23.54 -6.03
N GLU A 215 -7.33 24.62 -5.27
CA GLU A 215 -6.53 24.68 -4.03
C GLU A 215 -7.32 24.20 -2.79
N GLU A 216 -8.62 23.97 -2.93
CA GLU A 216 -9.54 23.55 -1.87
C GLU A 216 -9.40 22.04 -1.52
N PRO A 217 -9.79 21.64 -0.30
CA PRO A 217 -9.85 20.23 0.08
C PRO A 217 -10.73 19.41 -0.86
N LEU A 218 -10.27 18.18 -1.18
CA LEU A 218 -10.90 17.30 -2.17
C LEU A 218 -12.41 17.11 -1.96
N VAL A 219 -12.85 16.99 -0.70
CA VAL A 219 -14.27 16.76 -0.36
C VAL A 219 -15.15 17.93 -0.81
N ASP A 220 -14.68 19.16 -0.65
CA ASP A 220 -15.45 20.36 -0.98
C ASP A 220 -15.43 20.63 -2.49
N THR A 221 -14.31 20.38 -3.16
CA THR A 221 -14.24 20.40 -4.63
C THR A 221 -15.20 19.38 -5.24
N LEU A 222 -15.27 18.16 -4.70
CA LEU A 222 -16.19 17.11 -5.16
C LEU A 222 -17.66 17.48 -4.93
N ARG A 223 -18.00 18.14 -3.81
CA ARG A 223 -19.33 18.71 -3.58
C ARG A 223 -19.70 19.81 -4.58
N GLY A 224 -18.74 20.59 -5.06
CA GLY A 224 -19.00 21.64 -6.05
C GLY A 224 -19.26 21.10 -7.46
N ILE A 225 -18.60 20.01 -7.84
CA ILE A 225 -18.63 19.47 -9.22
C ILE A 225 -19.57 18.27 -9.41
N TRP A 226 -20.33 17.87 -8.39
CA TRP A 226 -21.23 16.72 -8.47
C TRP A 226 -22.21 16.72 -9.67
N PRO A 227 -22.73 17.85 -10.18
CA PRO A 227 -23.63 17.82 -11.35
C PRO A 227 -22.87 17.44 -12.63
N LEU A 228 -21.58 17.78 -12.73
CA LEU A 228 -20.72 17.42 -13.86
C LEU A 228 -20.39 15.92 -13.84
N LEU A 229 -20.37 15.30 -12.66
CA LEU A 229 -20.19 13.86 -12.49
C LEU A 229 -21.46 13.06 -12.82
N LEU A 230 -22.64 13.70 -12.84
CA LEU A 230 -23.92 13.05 -13.13
C LEU A 230 -24.06 12.65 -14.62
N GLY A 231 -23.51 13.44 -15.54
CA GLY A 231 -23.59 13.21 -16.98
C GLY A 231 -22.99 11.86 -17.43
N PRO A 232 -21.74 11.53 -17.06
CA PRO A 232 -21.14 10.23 -17.30
C PRO A 232 -21.94 9.07 -16.70
N VAL A 233 -22.50 9.25 -15.50
CA VAL A 233 -23.33 8.24 -14.82
C VAL A 233 -24.64 8.00 -15.59
N LEU A 234 -25.32 9.06 -16.03
CA LEU A 234 -26.55 8.95 -16.82
C LEU A 234 -26.31 8.32 -18.19
N LEU A 235 -25.18 8.61 -18.84
CA LEU A 235 -24.81 7.99 -20.12
C LEU A 235 -24.63 6.47 -19.97
N LEU A 236 -23.95 6.03 -18.91
CA LEU A 236 -23.74 4.61 -18.62
C LEU A 236 -25.03 3.90 -18.21
N ALA A 237 -25.92 4.59 -17.47
CA ALA A 237 -27.18 4.03 -17.00
C ALA A 237 -28.29 3.98 -18.08
N LEU A 238 -28.44 5.03 -18.88
CA LEU A 238 -29.55 5.19 -19.84
C LEU A 238 -29.15 4.90 -21.29
N GLY A 239 -27.84 4.90 -21.60
CA GLY A 239 -27.29 4.59 -22.91
C GLY A 239 -27.75 3.25 -23.50
N PRO A 240 -27.62 2.12 -22.77
CA PRO A 240 -28.12 0.84 -23.25
C PRO A 240 -29.62 0.86 -23.55
N TRP A 241 -30.44 1.42 -22.65
CA TRP A 241 -31.90 1.53 -22.86
C TRP A 241 -32.26 2.31 -24.12
N TYR A 242 -31.58 3.43 -24.37
CA TYR A 242 -31.79 4.26 -25.56
C TYR A 242 -31.49 3.51 -26.86
N VAL A 243 -30.38 2.76 -26.90
CA VAL A 243 -30.00 1.94 -28.06
C VAL A 243 -31.03 0.84 -28.32
N ARG A 244 -31.50 0.14 -27.27
CA ARG A 244 -32.53 -0.91 -27.39
C ARG A 244 -33.81 -0.38 -28.01
N ARG A 245 -34.30 0.76 -27.50
CA ARG A 245 -35.56 1.37 -27.92
C ARG A 245 -35.48 1.88 -29.36
N ARG A 246 -34.37 2.50 -29.76
CA ARG A 246 -34.17 3.02 -31.11
C ARG A 246 -33.97 1.90 -32.14
N GLY A 247 -33.21 0.85 -31.80
CA GLY A 247 -32.97 -0.29 -32.67
C GLY A 247 -34.26 -1.05 -33.03
N ALA A 248 -35.10 -1.33 -32.03
CA ALA A 248 -36.40 -1.98 -32.24
C ALA A 248 -37.35 -1.12 -33.11
N MET A 249 -37.30 0.20 -32.98
CA MET A 249 -38.10 1.12 -33.79
C MET A 249 -37.68 1.11 -35.27
N LEU A 250 -36.36 1.12 -35.54
CA LEU A 250 -35.81 1.07 -36.91
C LEU A 250 -36.10 -0.27 -37.60
N ALA A 251 -35.95 -1.40 -36.90
CA ALA A 251 -36.26 -2.73 -37.45
C ALA A 251 -37.73 -2.83 -37.87
N ARG A 252 -38.67 -2.36 -37.04
CA ARG A 252 -40.11 -2.31 -37.37
C ARG A 252 -40.42 -1.40 -38.57
N LYS A 253 -39.64 -0.33 -38.76
CA LYS A 253 -39.81 0.59 -39.89
C LYS A 253 -39.38 -0.05 -41.22
N VAL A 254 -38.20 -0.68 -41.25
CA VAL A 254 -37.68 -1.40 -42.42
C VAL A 254 -38.60 -2.56 -42.84
N MET A 255 -39.21 -3.25 -41.86
CA MET A 255 -40.16 -4.35 -42.13
C MET A 255 -41.50 -3.87 -42.72
N LYS A 256 -41.97 -2.67 -42.37
CA LYS A 256 -43.20 -2.08 -42.95
C LYS A 256 -43.02 -1.63 -44.40
N GLU A 257 -41.78 -1.39 -44.84
CA GLU A 257 -41.45 -0.87 -46.17
C GLU A 257 -41.32 -1.98 -47.26
N GLY A 258 -41.70 -3.23 -46.95
CA GLY A 258 -42.10 -4.22 -47.97
C GLY A 258 -41.06 -5.22 -48.47
N ALA A 259 -39.90 -5.35 -47.82
CA ALA A 259 -38.80 -6.20 -48.28
C ALA A 259 -38.96 -7.74 -48.10
N SER A 260 -40.07 -8.25 -47.53
CA SER A 260 -40.21 -9.68 -47.15
C SER A 260 -41.52 -10.36 -47.58
N LYS A 261 -42.00 -10.08 -48.79
CA LYS A 261 -43.04 -10.94 -49.41
C LYS A 261 -42.44 -12.30 -49.79
N GLY A 262 -42.80 -13.36 -49.06
CA GLY A 262 -42.42 -14.75 -49.35
C GLY A 262 -41.70 -15.51 -48.23
N SER A 263 -41.45 -14.90 -47.07
CA SER A 263 -40.79 -15.54 -45.90
C SER A 263 -41.77 -15.98 -44.80
N PHE A 264 -43.08 -15.96 -45.08
CA PHE A 264 -44.15 -16.29 -44.14
C PHE A 264 -44.98 -17.45 -44.68
N GLY A 265 -45.41 -18.36 -43.79
CA GLY A 265 -46.19 -19.56 -44.14
C GLY A 265 -45.53 -20.86 -43.68
N PRO A 266 -45.92 -22.02 -44.25
CA PRO A 266 -45.47 -23.34 -43.81
C PRO A 266 -44.07 -23.67 -44.32
N HIS A 267 -43.24 -24.17 -43.40
CA HIS A 267 -41.89 -24.63 -43.63
C HIS A 267 -41.75 -26.10 -43.22
N LEU A 268 -41.09 -26.89 -44.06
CA LEU A 268 -40.69 -28.26 -43.76
C LEU A 268 -39.17 -28.34 -43.78
N LEU A 269 -38.57 -28.71 -42.65
CA LEU A 269 -37.14 -28.91 -42.51
C LEU A 269 -36.84 -30.41 -42.42
N SER A 270 -36.12 -30.92 -43.41
CA SER A 270 -35.59 -32.29 -43.41
C SER A 270 -34.07 -32.26 -43.59
N TRP A 271 -33.40 -33.35 -43.23
CA TRP A 271 -31.96 -33.46 -43.37
C TRP A 271 -31.54 -34.88 -43.73
N ASP A 272 -30.46 -34.96 -44.50
CA ASP A 272 -29.83 -36.20 -44.92
C ASP A 272 -28.30 -36.07 -44.82
N ALA A 273 -27.57 -37.07 -45.31
CA ALA A 273 -26.11 -37.07 -45.30
C ALA A 273 -25.48 -35.90 -46.08
N LEU A 274 -26.22 -35.24 -46.99
CA LEU A 274 -25.72 -34.17 -47.86
C LEU A 274 -25.98 -32.77 -47.28
N GLY A 275 -27.04 -32.58 -46.48
CA GLY A 275 -27.35 -31.29 -45.88
C GLY A 275 -28.78 -31.14 -45.35
N LEU A 276 -29.14 -29.88 -45.05
CA LEU A 276 -30.50 -29.48 -44.68
C LEU A 276 -31.30 -29.10 -45.93
N ARG A 277 -32.54 -29.55 -46.00
CA ARG A 277 -33.53 -29.15 -47.01
C ARG A 277 -34.67 -28.41 -46.33
N GLU A 278 -34.86 -27.16 -46.74
CA GLU A 278 -35.96 -26.32 -46.29
C GLU A 278 -36.93 -26.10 -47.45
N GLN A 279 -38.17 -26.55 -47.30
CA GLN A 279 -39.25 -26.26 -48.23
C GLN A 279 -40.05 -25.08 -47.69
N SER A 280 -40.11 -23.98 -48.44
CA SER A 280 -40.84 -22.76 -48.09
C SER A 280 -41.82 -22.35 -49.20
N PRO A 281 -42.71 -21.37 -48.98
CA PRO A 281 -43.57 -20.82 -50.03
C PRO A 281 -42.80 -20.17 -51.20
N ARG A 282 -41.49 -19.92 -51.03
CA ARG A 282 -40.58 -19.42 -52.08
C ARG A 282 -39.93 -20.53 -52.92
N GLY A 283 -40.02 -21.78 -52.50
CA GLY A 283 -39.37 -22.94 -53.13
C GLY A 283 -38.59 -23.80 -52.14
N GLU A 284 -38.03 -24.91 -52.64
CA GLU A 284 -37.12 -25.80 -51.90
C GLU A 284 -35.69 -25.28 -51.99
N THR A 285 -35.03 -25.10 -50.85
CA THR A 285 -33.62 -24.72 -50.76
C THR A 285 -32.84 -25.81 -50.03
N MET A 286 -31.79 -26.33 -50.67
CA MET A 286 -30.87 -27.29 -50.07
C MET A 286 -29.58 -26.58 -49.66
N ARG A 287 -29.19 -26.73 -48.40
CA ARG A 287 -27.97 -26.16 -47.84
C ARG A 287 -27.06 -27.28 -47.35
N LYS A 288 -25.86 -27.35 -47.92
CA LYS A 288 -24.82 -28.30 -47.49
C LYS A 288 -24.43 -28.04 -46.04
N TRP A 289 -24.05 -29.09 -45.31
CA TRP A 289 -23.58 -28.96 -43.93
C TRP A 289 -22.46 -27.92 -43.77
N GLU A 290 -21.50 -27.90 -44.68
CA GLU A 290 -20.36 -26.94 -44.71
C GLU A 290 -20.79 -25.47 -44.75
N SER A 291 -22.01 -25.17 -45.23
CA SER A 291 -22.50 -23.80 -45.31
C SER A 291 -23.04 -23.27 -43.98
N ILE A 292 -23.19 -24.13 -42.96
CA ILE A 292 -23.65 -23.72 -41.63
C ILE A 292 -22.43 -23.32 -40.81
N GLU A 293 -22.20 -22.01 -40.70
CA GLU A 293 -21.05 -21.45 -39.98
C GLU A 293 -21.25 -21.46 -38.46
N ARG A 294 -22.51 -21.33 -38.00
CA ARG A 294 -22.83 -21.20 -36.57
C ARG A 294 -24.25 -21.63 -36.22
N ILE A 295 -24.41 -22.28 -35.08
CA ILE A 295 -25.71 -22.63 -34.49
C ILE A 295 -25.94 -21.76 -33.25
N ALA A 296 -27.03 -20.98 -33.21
CA ALA A 296 -27.40 -20.20 -32.03
C ALA A 296 -28.81 -20.56 -31.56
N ARG A 297 -29.04 -20.56 -30.25
CA ARG A 297 -30.34 -20.89 -29.66
C ARG A 297 -30.81 -19.79 -28.71
N SER A 298 -32.08 -19.42 -28.83
CA SER A 298 -32.80 -18.53 -27.92
C SER A 298 -33.87 -19.29 -27.13
N GLU A 299 -34.56 -18.62 -26.20
CA GLU A 299 -35.67 -19.21 -25.42
C GLU A 299 -36.83 -19.70 -26.29
N THR A 300 -36.96 -19.18 -27.52
CA THR A 300 -38.12 -19.44 -28.39
C THR A 300 -37.77 -19.94 -29.78
N HIS A 301 -36.50 -19.84 -30.21
CA HIS A 301 -36.04 -20.16 -31.58
C HIS A 301 -34.64 -20.77 -31.59
N LEU A 302 -34.38 -21.60 -32.61
CA LEU A 302 -33.08 -22.07 -33.04
C LEU A 302 -32.71 -21.36 -34.37
N PHE A 303 -31.47 -20.92 -34.49
CA PHE A 303 -30.94 -20.18 -35.63
C PHE A 303 -29.72 -20.90 -36.22
N LEU A 304 -29.81 -21.33 -37.47
CA LEU A 304 -28.70 -21.98 -38.20
C LEU A 304 -28.11 -20.96 -39.18
N TYR A 305 -27.03 -20.29 -38.78
CA TYR A 305 -26.41 -19.22 -39.56
C TYR A 305 -25.62 -19.79 -40.73
N THR A 306 -25.93 -19.29 -41.92
CA THR A 306 -25.20 -19.59 -43.15
C THR A 306 -24.23 -18.48 -43.54
N SER A 307 -24.36 -17.31 -42.90
CA SER A 307 -23.41 -16.21 -42.97
C SER A 307 -23.60 -15.30 -41.76
N SER A 308 -22.79 -14.23 -41.70
CA SER A 308 -22.95 -13.15 -40.73
C SER A 308 -24.27 -12.36 -40.85
N PHE A 309 -25.11 -12.58 -41.86
CA PHE A 309 -26.38 -11.85 -42.04
C PHE A 309 -27.59 -12.74 -42.37
N GLU A 310 -27.39 -14.04 -42.56
CA GLU A 310 -28.42 -14.98 -43.01
C GLU A 310 -28.46 -16.22 -42.10
N ALA A 311 -29.66 -16.64 -41.71
CA ALA A 311 -29.87 -17.87 -40.94
C ALA A 311 -31.21 -18.53 -41.28
N ILE A 312 -31.25 -19.86 -41.15
CA ILE A 312 -32.51 -20.61 -41.07
C ILE A 312 -33.09 -20.41 -39.67
N VAL A 313 -34.35 -19.96 -39.60
CA VAL A 313 -35.05 -19.64 -38.35
C VAL A 313 -36.03 -20.77 -38.03
N VAL A 314 -35.76 -21.56 -36.99
CA VAL A 314 -36.60 -22.68 -36.58
C VAL A 314 -37.19 -22.40 -35.19
N PRO A 315 -38.50 -22.12 -35.07
CA PRO A 315 -39.13 -21.91 -33.77
C PRO A 315 -39.04 -23.16 -32.88
N LEU A 316 -38.72 -23.01 -31.59
CA LEU A 316 -38.63 -24.14 -30.66
C LEU A 316 -39.97 -24.85 -30.46
N ARG A 317 -41.09 -24.14 -30.69
CA ARG A 317 -42.44 -24.72 -30.73
C ARG A 317 -42.62 -25.81 -31.81
N ALA A 318 -41.71 -25.91 -32.77
CA ALA A 318 -41.69 -26.97 -33.78
C ALA A 318 -41.25 -28.33 -33.24
N PHE A 319 -40.63 -28.38 -32.05
CA PHE A 319 -40.17 -29.61 -31.40
C PHE A 319 -41.17 -30.04 -30.31
N ARG A 320 -41.37 -31.36 -30.14
CA ARG A 320 -42.31 -31.94 -29.15
C ARG A 320 -41.75 -31.88 -27.73
N SER A 321 -40.44 -31.82 -27.56
CA SER A 321 -39.79 -31.71 -26.25
C SER A 321 -38.41 -31.06 -26.31
N GLN A 322 -37.94 -30.58 -25.15
CA GLN A 322 -36.59 -30.03 -24.99
C GLN A 322 -35.48 -31.03 -25.37
N ALA A 323 -35.65 -32.29 -24.99
CA ALA A 323 -34.73 -33.38 -25.36
C ALA A 323 -34.70 -33.59 -26.88
N GLU A 324 -35.80 -33.27 -27.57
CA GLU A 324 -35.89 -33.36 -29.02
C GLU A 324 -35.06 -32.29 -29.72
N THR A 325 -35.14 -31.06 -29.21
CA THR A 325 -34.28 -29.98 -29.68
C THR A 325 -32.80 -30.30 -29.43
N ASP A 326 -32.46 -30.81 -28.25
CA ASP A 326 -31.07 -31.05 -27.86
C ASP A 326 -30.40 -32.11 -28.74
N ALA A 327 -31.13 -33.18 -29.09
CA ALA A 327 -30.55 -34.18 -29.99
C ALA A 327 -30.54 -33.74 -31.46
N PHE A 328 -31.49 -32.91 -31.92
CA PHE A 328 -31.40 -32.28 -33.24
C PHE A 328 -30.17 -31.37 -33.35
N VAL A 329 -29.94 -30.53 -32.34
CA VAL A 329 -28.76 -29.66 -32.27
C VAL A 329 -27.47 -30.49 -32.28
N LYS A 330 -27.43 -31.60 -31.54
CA LYS A 330 -26.29 -32.52 -31.52
C LYS A 330 -26.02 -33.16 -32.88
N GLU A 331 -27.09 -33.50 -33.61
CA GLU A 331 -27.01 -34.07 -34.96
C GLU A 331 -26.44 -33.07 -35.97
N VAL A 332 -26.90 -31.82 -35.94
CA VAL A 332 -26.38 -30.75 -36.81
C VAL A 332 -24.93 -30.41 -36.45
N ALA A 333 -24.58 -30.35 -35.16
CA ALA A 333 -23.21 -30.12 -34.69
C ALA A 333 -22.25 -31.22 -35.15
N ALA A 334 -22.70 -32.48 -35.16
CA ALA A 334 -21.88 -33.62 -35.60
C ALA A 334 -21.49 -33.54 -37.09
N HIS A 335 -22.35 -32.98 -37.95
CA HIS A 335 -22.09 -32.84 -39.38
C HIS A 335 -21.34 -31.56 -39.77
N THR A 336 -21.47 -30.50 -38.97
CA THR A 336 -20.89 -29.17 -39.25
C THR A 336 -19.58 -28.92 -38.52
N GLY A 337 -19.31 -29.65 -37.42
CA GLY A 337 -18.23 -29.34 -36.48
C GLY A 337 -18.47 -28.05 -35.68
N ALA A 338 -19.61 -27.38 -35.88
CA ALA A 338 -19.96 -26.18 -35.16
C ALA A 338 -20.50 -26.55 -33.77
N GLU A 339 -19.82 -26.12 -32.72
CA GLU A 339 -20.36 -26.24 -31.36
C GLU A 339 -21.61 -25.36 -31.23
N PRO A 340 -22.71 -25.90 -30.67
CA PRO A 340 -23.89 -25.09 -30.44
C PRO A 340 -23.62 -24.10 -29.30
N ASP A 341 -23.86 -22.81 -29.56
CA ASP A 341 -23.87 -21.76 -28.53
C ASP A 341 -25.11 -21.99 -27.62
N CYS A 342 -25.07 -23.01 -26.77
CA CYS A 342 -26.13 -23.38 -25.84
C CYS A 342 -26.07 -22.46 -24.62
N PHE A 343 -27.10 -21.62 -24.45
CA PHE A 343 -27.32 -20.79 -23.26
C PHE A 343 -26.10 -19.96 -22.81
N ALA A 344 -26.00 -18.75 -23.34
CA ALA A 344 -25.79 -17.65 -22.40
C ALA A 344 -27.08 -17.53 -21.57
N ALA A 345 -27.15 -18.19 -20.42
CA ALA A 345 -28.22 -18.06 -19.42
C ALA A 345 -28.31 -16.64 -18.79
N GLU A 346 -27.76 -15.64 -19.46
CA GLU A 346 -28.14 -14.26 -19.31
C GLU A 346 -28.41 -13.74 -20.72
N SER A 347 -29.69 -13.53 -21.04
CA SER A 347 -30.18 -12.75 -22.18
C SER A 347 -29.75 -11.28 -22.03
N ARG A 348 -28.43 -11.05 -21.97
CA ARG A 348 -27.83 -9.80 -21.51
C ARG A 348 -27.38 -8.94 -22.67
N TRP A 349 -28.21 -8.72 -23.69
CA TRP A 349 -27.80 -8.02 -24.94
C TRP A 349 -26.35 -8.42 -25.34
N VAL A 350 -25.58 -7.64 -26.09
CA VAL A 350 -24.17 -7.53 -25.68
C VAL A 350 -24.17 -6.26 -24.85
N THR A 351 -24.49 -6.45 -23.58
CA THR A 351 -24.77 -5.36 -22.67
C THR A 351 -23.55 -4.47 -22.49
N LEU A 352 -23.74 -3.20 -22.83
CA LEU A 352 -23.11 -2.10 -22.11
C LEU A 352 -23.29 -2.27 -20.58
N ASP A 353 -24.29 -2.99 -20.09
CA ASP A 353 -24.55 -3.32 -18.68
C ASP A 353 -23.36 -4.01 -17.96
N GLY A 354 -22.64 -4.95 -18.58
CA GLY A 354 -21.49 -5.62 -17.94
C GLY A 354 -20.27 -4.71 -17.72
N MET A 355 -20.01 -3.79 -18.65
CA MET A 355 -19.02 -2.72 -18.47
C MET A 355 -19.56 -1.60 -17.59
N SER A 356 -20.85 -1.25 -17.68
CA SER A 356 -21.42 -0.22 -16.81
C SER A 356 -21.30 -0.65 -15.35
N GLN A 357 -21.60 -1.91 -15.01
CA GLN A 357 -21.49 -2.37 -13.64
C GLN A 357 -20.05 -2.64 -13.24
N SER A 358 -19.23 -3.35 -14.03
CA SER A 358 -17.84 -3.61 -13.63
C SER A 358 -16.95 -2.38 -13.65
N PHE A 359 -17.18 -1.42 -14.56
CA PHE A 359 -16.42 -0.17 -14.63
C PHE A 359 -16.94 0.86 -13.64
N VAL A 360 -18.26 0.97 -13.40
CA VAL A 360 -18.81 1.80 -12.32
C VAL A 360 -18.46 1.21 -10.96
N VAL A 361 -18.51 -0.11 -10.76
CA VAL A 361 -18.07 -0.76 -9.52
C VAL A 361 -16.57 -0.63 -9.37
N SER A 362 -15.75 -0.83 -10.40
CA SER A 362 -14.29 -0.62 -10.29
C SER A 362 -13.95 0.85 -10.04
N PHE A 363 -14.69 1.80 -10.62
CA PHE A 363 -14.49 3.23 -10.42
C PHE A 363 -15.01 3.71 -9.05
N LEU A 364 -16.18 3.24 -8.62
CA LEU A 364 -16.70 3.42 -7.26
C LEU A 364 -15.81 2.72 -6.24
N SER A 365 -15.19 1.59 -6.58
CA SER A 365 -14.19 0.90 -5.75
C SER A 365 -12.88 1.65 -5.75
N LEU A 366 -12.50 2.36 -6.82
CA LEU A 366 -11.34 3.25 -6.82
C LEU A 366 -11.59 4.49 -5.94
N ILE A 367 -12.81 5.04 -5.99
CA ILE A 367 -13.27 6.15 -5.13
C ILE A 367 -13.40 5.67 -3.67
N ALA A 368 -13.93 4.47 -3.42
CA ALA A 368 -14.08 3.88 -2.10
C ALA A 368 -12.74 3.39 -1.52
N ALA A 369 -11.81 2.91 -2.36
CA ALA A 369 -10.44 2.57 -1.96
C ALA A 369 -9.64 3.84 -1.64
N SER A 370 -9.92 4.96 -2.30
CA SER A 370 -9.42 6.28 -1.86
C SER A 370 -10.12 6.82 -0.61
N ALA A 371 -11.22 6.18 -0.19
CA ALA A 371 -11.99 6.49 1.03
C ALA A 371 -11.87 5.39 2.10
N ALA A 372 -10.81 4.57 2.07
CA ALA A 372 -10.31 3.96 3.29
C ALA A 372 -9.78 5.11 4.16
N ILE A 373 -10.68 5.78 4.88
CA ILE A 373 -10.36 6.85 5.80
C ILE A 373 -9.58 6.20 6.94
N ALA A 374 -8.25 6.16 6.82
CA ALA A 374 -7.40 6.04 7.99
C ALA A 374 -7.90 7.07 9.01
N ALA A 375 -8.19 6.65 10.24
CA ALA A 375 -8.73 7.54 11.26
C ALA A 375 -7.83 8.78 11.33
N ALA A 376 -8.43 9.97 11.17
CA ALA A 376 -7.67 11.21 11.14
C ALA A 376 -6.87 11.33 12.46
N PRO A 377 -5.56 11.64 12.40
CA PRO A 377 -4.75 11.73 13.62
C PRO A 377 -5.29 12.81 14.55
N PHE A 378 -5.10 12.61 15.86
CA PHE A 378 -5.35 13.62 16.88
C PHE A 378 -4.16 14.58 16.94
N ARG A 379 -4.41 15.88 16.80
CA ARG A 379 -3.36 16.90 16.78
C ARG A 379 -3.01 17.37 18.20
N ILE A 380 -1.74 17.33 18.57
CA ILE A 380 -1.25 17.92 19.81
C ILE A 380 -0.28 19.04 19.44
N ASP A 381 -0.59 20.28 19.82
CA ASP A 381 0.33 21.42 19.68
C ASP A 381 1.05 21.65 21.01
N ILE A 382 2.39 21.57 20.98
CA ILE A 382 3.27 21.89 22.09
C ILE A 382 3.71 23.33 21.99
N VAL A 383 3.37 24.14 23.00
CA VAL A 383 3.67 25.57 23.01
C VAL A 383 4.32 26.00 24.33
N ASP A 384 5.21 26.98 24.27
CA ASP A 384 5.82 27.62 25.43
C ASP A 384 4.75 28.47 26.15
N ASP A 385 4.63 28.28 27.47
CA ASP A 385 3.61 28.91 28.30
C ASP A 385 3.77 30.44 28.46
N GLN A 386 4.95 30.99 28.19
CA GLN A 386 5.24 32.42 28.34
C GLN A 386 4.99 33.23 27.09
N ASN A 387 5.35 32.70 25.91
CA ASN A 387 5.27 33.43 24.64
C ASN A 387 4.38 32.77 23.58
N GLY A 388 3.86 31.57 23.85
CA GLY A 388 3.01 30.82 22.91
C GLY A 388 3.75 30.27 21.69
N TRP A 389 5.09 30.33 21.65
CA TRP A 389 5.87 29.82 20.52
C TRP A 389 5.81 28.29 20.49
N PRO A 390 5.80 27.68 19.29
CA PRO A 390 5.86 26.23 19.19
C PRO A 390 7.20 25.70 19.72
N VAL A 391 7.16 24.60 20.46
CA VAL A 391 8.36 24.00 21.06
C VAL A 391 8.64 22.65 20.39
N PRO A 392 9.73 22.54 19.60
CA PRO A 392 10.08 21.31 18.93
C PRO A 392 10.82 20.35 19.85
N ALA A 393 10.90 19.06 19.50
CA ALA A 393 11.62 18.04 20.27
C ALA A 393 11.20 17.95 21.75
N VAL A 394 9.89 18.06 21.99
CA VAL A 394 9.25 17.66 23.25
C VAL A 394 8.65 16.29 23.02
N GLU A 395 8.98 15.36 23.91
CA GLU A 395 8.54 13.99 23.91
C GLU A 395 7.30 13.83 24.80
N LEU A 396 6.27 13.20 24.25
CA LEU A 396 5.13 12.66 24.95
C LEU A 396 5.25 11.14 24.97
N LYS A 397 5.38 10.56 26.16
CA LYS A 397 5.51 9.12 26.36
C LYS A 397 4.31 8.54 27.10
N THR A 398 3.66 7.53 26.51
CA THR A 398 2.53 6.85 27.14
C THR A 398 2.99 5.93 28.27
N THR A 399 2.05 5.48 29.11
CA THR A 399 2.31 4.54 30.21
C THR A 399 2.80 3.16 29.73
N HIS A 400 2.52 2.79 28.48
CA HIS A 400 3.03 1.58 27.81
C HIS A 400 4.18 1.91 26.83
N HIS A 401 4.87 3.03 27.04
CA HIS A 401 6.14 3.40 26.42
C HIS A 401 6.11 3.74 24.92
N VAL A 402 4.95 4.05 24.35
CA VAL A 402 4.90 4.68 23.01
C VAL A 402 5.38 6.12 23.13
N ARG A 403 6.24 6.52 22.20
CA ARG A 403 6.95 7.78 22.20
C ARG A 403 6.56 8.62 20.99
N LEU A 404 6.06 9.82 21.25
CA LEU A 404 5.64 10.81 20.25
C LEU A 404 6.47 12.08 20.45
N VAL A 405 7.00 12.66 19.37
CA VAL A 405 7.94 13.80 19.49
C VAL A 405 7.49 14.95 18.61
N SER A 406 7.48 16.16 19.15
CA SER A 406 7.05 17.34 18.40
C SER A 406 8.05 17.74 17.31
N ASP A 407 7.51 18.12 16.16
CA ASP A 407 8.30 18.64 15.03
C ASP A 407 8.71 20.12 15.22
N ASN A 408 9.35 20.75 14.23
CA ASN A 408 9.79 22.16 14.32
C ASN A 408 8.63 23.15 14.54
N ALA A 409 7.41 22.79 14.17
CA ALA A 409 6.20 23.57 14.42
C ALA A 409 5.50 23.20 15.73
N GLY A 410 6.16 22.41 16.59
CA GLY A 410 5.61 21.99 17.88
C GLY A 410 4.45 21.01 17.72
N VAL A 411 4.28 20.36 16.57
CA VAL A 411 3.13 19.49 16.29
C VAL A 411 3.50 18.04 16.54
N ILE A 412 2.57 17.30 17.13
CA ILE A 412 2.54 15.84 17.22
C ILE A 412 1.24 15.35 16.57
N ALA A 413 1.33 14.35 15.70
CA ALA A 413 0.19 13.60 15.20
C ALA A 413 0.05 12.29 15.98
N CYS A 414 -0.92 12.22 16.89
CA CYS A 414 -1.23 10.98 17.59
C CYS A 414 -2.21 10.14 16.75
N ASP A 415 -1.74 9.03 16.20
CA ASP A 415 -2.48 8.11 15.34
C ASP A 415 -2.59 6.70 15.95
N LEU A 416 -2.55 6.61 17.29
CA LEU A 416 -2.56 5.35 18.06
C LEU A 416 -4.01 4.86 18.27
N PRO A 417 -4.48 3.84 17.52
CA PRO A 417 -5.90 3.44 17.55
C PRO A 417 -6.38 2.99 18.94
N GLU A 418 -5.50 2.35 19.71
CA GLU A 418 -5.76 1.87 21.07
C GLU A 418 -5.99 2.97 22.11
N LEU A 419 -5.64 4.23 21.79
CA LEU A 419 -5.81 5.38 22.70
C LEU A 419 -6.97 6.30 22.28
N MET A 420 -7.57 6.06 21.11
CA MET A 420 -8.67 6.87 20.62
C MET A 420 -9.91 6.67 21.50
N GLY A 421 -10.42 7.77 22.08
CA GLY A 421 -11.54 7.79 23.02
C GLY A 421 -11.17 7.40 24.46
N VAL A 422 -9.89 7.14 24.75
CA VAL A 422 -9.41 6.71 26.07
C VAL A 422 -8.61 7.82 26.71
N GLU A 423 -9.01 8.25 27.92
CA GLU A 423 -8.19 9.18 28.71
C GLU A 423 -6.83 8.53 29.01
N THR A 424 -5.78 9.14 28.50
CA THR A 424 -4.42 8.61 28.53
C THR A 424 -3.49 9.60 29.20
N TRP A 425 -2.64 9.09 30.09
CA TRP A 425 -1.53 9.85 30.66
C TRP A 425 -0.34 9.87 29.70
N PHE A 426 0.15 11.07 29.40
CA PHE A 426 1.37 11.31 28.64
C PHE A 426 2.41 11.95 29.56
N HIS A 427 3.49 11.21 29.83
CA HIS A 427 4.70 11.80 30.42
C HIS A 427 5.31 12.79 29.44
N ILE A 428 5.75 13.94 29.94
CA ILE A 428 6.36 14.99 29.11
C ILE A 428 7.83 15.10 29.46
N GLU A 429 8.67 15.00 28.45
CA GLU A 429 10.12 15.19 28.56
C GLU A 429 10.60 16.13 27.45
N GLY A 430 11.39 17.15 27.81
CA GLY A 430 12.00 18.05 26.84
C GLY A 430 13.22 18.73 27.43
N HIS A 431 14.33 18.77 26.70
CA HIS A 431 15.56 19.40 27.21
C HIS A 431 15.37 20.90 27.51
N GLY A 432 15.20 21.27 28.79
CA GLY A 432 14.92 22.65 29.19
C GLY A 432 13.47 23.12 29.00
N TYR A 433 12.54 22.19 28.74
CA TYR A 433 11.10 22.44 28.73
C TYR A 433 10.37 21.31 29.44
N GLY A 434 9.49 21.65 30.36
CA GLY A 434 8.77 20.64 31.14
C GLY A 434 7.40 21.11 31.58
N VAL A 435 6.73 20.24 32.32
CA VAL A 435 5.53 20.60 33.07
C VAL A 435 5.79 20.43 34.56
N LYS A 436 4.96 21.07 35.38
CA LYS A 436 5.02 20.90 36.83
C LYS A 436 4.75 19.43 37.17
N ALA A 437 5.55 18.90 38.09
CA ALA A 437 5.29 17.58 38.66
C ALA A 437 3.97 17.57 39.44
N ASP A 438 3.24 16.46 39.37
CA ASP A 438 2.07 16.21 40.21
C ASP A 438 2.46 15.87 41.67
N GLY A 439 1.48 15.52 42.50
CA GLY A 439 1.72 15.18 43.91
C GLY A 439 2.60 13.94 44.13
N PHE A 440 2.82 13.13 43.10
CA PHE A 440 3.66 11.92 43.12
C PHE A 440 5.02 12.13 42.43
N GLY A 441 5.29 13.33 41.91
CA GLY A 441 6.52 13.64 41.18
C GLY A 441 6.45 13.38 39.68
N TYR A 442 5.33 12.91 39.13
CA TYR A 442 5.20 12.66 37.70
C TYR A 442 4.97 13.96 36.93
N ARG A 443 5.70 14.12 35.82
CA ARG A 443 5.57 15.27 34.91
C ARG A 443 4.84 14.82 33.65
N GLY A 444 3.58 15.24 33.50
CA GLY A 444 2.77 14.86 32.35
C GLY A 444 1.40 15.52 32.32
N VAL A 445 0.60 15.11 31.35
CA VAL A 445 -0.78 15.58 31.13
C VAL A 445 -1.70 14.41 30.81
N ARG A 446 -2.99 14.54 31.15
CA ARG A 446 -4.04 13.64 30.66
C ARG A 446 -4.67 14.23 29.41
N LEU A 447 -4.75 13.45 28.35
CA LEU A 447 -5.47 13.81 27.12
C LEU A 447 -6.38 12.64 26.76
N THR A 448 -7.50 12.93 26.12
CA THR A 448 -8.38 11.92 25.52
C THR A 448 -8.33 12.11 24.00
N PRO A 449 -7.40 11.43 23.29
CA PRO A 449 -7.28 11.55 21.85
C PRO A 449 -8.60 11.16 21.16
N THR A 450 -9.04 11.94 20.18
CA THR A 450 -10.20 11.59 19.35
C THR A 450 -9.82 11.74 17.88
N PRO A 451 -10.36 10.91 16.96
CA PRO A 451 -10.07 11.06 15.54
C PRO A 451 -10.35 12.49 15.04
N GLY A 452 -9.35 13.14 14.43
CA GLY A 452 -9.42 14.52 13.95
C GLY A 452 -9.52 15.61 15.03
N GLY A 453 -9.44 15.25 16.31
CA GLY A 453 -9.47 16.19 17.42
C GLY A 453 -8.15 16.95 17.59
N ARG A 454 -8.13 17.88 18.56
CA ARG A 454 -6.97 18.73 18.86
C ARG A 454 -6.81 19.00 20.36
N ALA A 455 -5.58 19.06 20.83
CA ALA A 455 -5.20 19.58 22.14
C ALA A 455 -4.00 20.53 22.06
N ILE A 456 -3.88 21.42 23.05
CA ILE A 456 -2.71 22.28 23.24
C ILE A 456 -2.09 21.91 24.58
N VAL A 457 -0.82 21.52 24.55
CA VAL A 457 -0.02 21.25 25.75
C VAL A 457 0.94 22.42 25.94
N ARG A 458 0.79 23.12 27.07
CA ARG A 458 1.67 24.23 27.44
C ARG A 458 2.83 23.69 28.27
N VAL A 459 4.05 23.93 27.79
CA VAL A 459 5.29 23.57 28.48
C VAL A 459 5.97 24.81 29.02
N ARG A 460 6.50 24.72 30.22
CA ARG A 460 7.26 25.78 30.86
C ARG A 460 8.72 25.65 30.50
N ARG A 461 9.30 26.75 30.03
CA ARG A 461 10.73 26.84 29.78
C ARG A 461 11.51 26.87 31.10
N GLU A 462 12.47 25.96 31.24
CA GLU A 462 13.32 25.79 32.43
C GLU A 462 14.73 26.39 32.22
N LEU A 463 15.14 26.62 30.96
CA LEU A 463 16.40 27.27 30.60
C LEU A 463 16.23 28.75 30.21
N PRO A 464 17.28 29.59 30.34
CA PRO A 464 17.21 30.99 29.90
C PRO A 464 16.93 31.14 28.39
N GLY A 465 17.42 30.21 27.57
CA GLY A 465 17.33 30.28 26.10
C GLY A 465 16.03 29.73 25.53
N LYS A 466 15.43 30.48 24.58
CA LYS A 466 14.29 30.01 23.78
C LYS A 466 14.76 29.02 22.72
N ARG A 467 14.00 27.95 22.50
CA ARG A 467 14.30 26.96 21.46
C ARG A 467 13.65 27.41 20.16
N LEU A 468 14.45 27.69 19.14
CA LEU A 468 13.94 28.20 17.86
C LEU A 468 13.49 27.08 16.90
N GLY A 469 14.13 25.92 16.98
CA GLY A 469 14.01 24.87 15.97
C GLY A 469 15.16 23.89 16.07
N ARG A 470 14.96 22.67 15.54
CA ARG A 470 16.09 21.81 15.15
C ARG A 470 16.70 22.34 13.85
N LEU A 471 18.03 22.35 13.77
CA LEU A 471 18.77 22.75 12.57
C LEU A 471 18.78 21.61 11.54
N THR A 472 19.20 20.42 11.96
CA THR A 472 19.24 19.20 11.15
C THR A 472 18.33 18.14 11.78
N GLY A 473 18.18 17.00 11.08
CA GLY A 473 17.48 15.85 11.60
C GLY A 473 16.24 15.48 10.78
N ALA A 474 15.80 14.24 10.93
CA ALA A 474 14.64 13.74 10.22
C ALA A 474 13.35 14.37 10.72
N GLY A 475 12.40 14.57 9.80
CA GLY A 475 11.03 14.89 10.14
C GLY A 475 10.90 16.25 10.80
N LEU A 476 11.66 17.25 10.32
CA LEU A 476 11.55 18.63 10.83
C LEU A 476 10.11 19.15 10.77
N PHE A 477 9.28 18.68 9.84
CA PHE A 477 7.86 19.03 9.74
C PHE A 477 6.97 17.83 9.41
N ALA A 478 7.42 16.60 9.71
CA ALA A 478 6.70 15.39 9.31
C ALA A 478 5.32 15.31 9.98
N GLU A 479 5.22 15.69 11.25
CA GLU A 479 3.96 15.68 12.00
C GLU A 479 2.98 16.73 11.44
N SER A 480 3.47 17.94 11.18
CA SER A 480 2.69 19.02 10.55
C SER A 480 2.13 18.63 9.18
N GLN A 481 2.92 17.90 8.38
CA GLN A 481 2.53 17.44 7.05
C GLN A 481 1.34 16.47 7.07
N ARG A 482 1.18 15.68 8.14
CA ARG A 482 0.01 14.81 8.33
C ARG A 482 -1.30 15.58 8.44
N PHE A 483 -1.24 16.88 8.76
CA PHE A 483 -2.39 17.78 8.84
C PHE A 483 -2.47 18.76 7.65
N GLY A 484 -1.74 18.48 6.55
CA GLY A 484 -1.70 19.36 5.37
C GLY A 484 -0.92 20.66 5.56
N CYS A 485 -0.29 20.87 6.72
CA CYS A 485 0.60 22.00 6.99
C CYS A 485 2.00 21.72 6.42
N GLU A 486 2.81 22.75 6.15
CA GLU A 486 4.20 22.58 5.68
C GLU A 486 4.35 21.66 4.45
N SER A 487 3.32 21.60 3.60
CA SER A 487 3.24 20.71 2.44
C SER A 487 4.32 20.95 1.38
N ARG A 488 4.98 22.11 1.41
CA ARG A 488 6.13 22.46 0.57
C ARG A 488 7.46 21.98 1.14
N TRP A 489 7.53 21.62 2.43
CA TRP A 489 8.75 21.09 3.01
C TRP A 489 9.10 19.74 2.39
N ARG A 490 10.39 19.50 2.23
CA ARG A 490 10.95 18.29 1.60
C ARG A 490 12.15 17.87 2.43
N GLU A 491 12.16 16.63 2.87
CA GLU A 491 13.23 16.06 3.68
C GLU A 491 14.58 16.15 2.94
N GLN A 492 15.67 16.43 3.66
CA GLN A 492 16.98 16.70 3.06
C GLN A 492 17.93 15.48 3.06
N GLY A 493 17.53 14.40 3.74
CA GLY A 493 18.24 13.12 3.78
C GLY A 493 19.25 12.97 4.91
N VAL A 494 19.45 14.02 5.71
CA VAL A 494 20.25 14.02 6.94
C VAL A 494 19.32 13.80 8.13
N LEU A 495 19.46 12.66 8.81
CA LEU A 495 18.56 12.27 9.89
C LEU A 495 19.04 12.72 11.28
N GLY A 496 20.30 13.14 11.37
CA GLY A 496 20.93 13.71 12.56
C GLY A 496 22.39 14.03 12.27
N CYS A 497 22.96 14.96 13.01
CA CYS A 497 24.38 15.29 12.99
C CYS A 497 24.81 15.66 14.42
N ASP A 498 26.09 15.49 14.71
CA ASP A 498 26.73 16.21 15.80
C ASP A 498 27.58 17.36 15.24
N THR A 499 28.10 18.18 16.14
CA THR A 499 29.05 19.28 15.85
C THR A 499 28.49 20.33 14.89
N VAL A 500 28.85 21.60 15.06
CA VAL A 500 28.49 22.60 14.05
C VAL A 500 29.55 23.67 13.96
N TYR A 501 30.18 23.80 12.81
CA TYR A 501 31.00 24.97 12.52
C TYR A 501 30.36 25.77 11.40
N VAL A 502 30.45 27.10 11.51
CA VAL A 502 29.90 28.00 10.51
C VAL A 502 30.89 29.12 10.22
N ALA A 503 31.11 29.38 8.94
CA ALA A 503 31.90 30.51 8.47
C ALA A 503 31.22 31.16 7.27
N LYS A 504 31.33 32.48 7.15
CA LYS A 504 30.89 33.18 5.95
C LYS A 504 31.94 33.02 4.86
N TYR A 505 31.54 32.53 3.70
CA TYR A 505 32.40 32.43 2.52
C TYR A 505 31.68 32.99 1.29
N GLY A 506 32.18 34.10 0.76
CA GLY A 506 31.47 34.89 -0.25
C GLY A 506 30.15 35.46 0.29
N ASP A 507 29.07 35.25 -0.45
CA ASP A 507 27.69 35.65 -0.10
C ASP A 507 26.91 34.57 0.66
N ARG A 508 27.57 33.48 1.04
CA ARG A 508 26.98 32.30 1.67
C ARG A 508 27.53 32.05 3.07
N LEU A 509 26.77 31.28 3.85
CA LEU A 509 27.29 30.62 5.05
C LEU A 509 27.68 29.20 4.68
N PHE A 510 28.88 28.80 5.07
CA PHE A 510 29.40 27.46 4.95
C PHE A 510 29.29 26.77 6.30
N TRP A 511 28.74 25.57 6.30
CA TRP A 511 28.42 24.80 7.50
C TRP A 511 29.16 23.47 7.46
N LEU A 512 29.72 23.07 8.60
CA LEU A 512 30.30 21.75 8.80
C LEU A 512 29.58 21.01 9.91
N TRP A 513 29.43 19.69 9.71
CA TRP A 513 28.91 18.76 10.72
C TRP A 513 29.77 17.51 10.80
N GLY A 514 29.76 16.87 11.97
CA GLY A 514 30.28 15.53 12.20
C GLY A 514 29.17 14.50 12.32
N ASP A 515 29.57 13.24 12.55
CA ASP A 515 28.74 12.07 12.90
C ASP A 515 27.32 12.11 12.29
N THR A 516 27.29 12.17 10.97
CA THR A 516 26.04 12.41 10.25
C THR A 516 25.27 11.13 10.04
N THR A 517 24.11 11.04 10.67
CA THR A 517 23.17 9.92 10.53
C THR A 517 22.41 10.01 9.21
N LEU A 518 22.37 8.90 8.48
CA LEU A 518 21.62 8.76 7.22
C LEU A 518 20.67 7.56 7.30
N ALA A 519 19.61 7.59 6.50
CA ALA A 519 18.61 6.51 6.50
C ALA A 519 19.16 5.14 6.10
N ARG A 520 20.23 5.11 5.28
CA ARG A 520 20.71 3.89 4.62
C ARG A 520 21.58 2.99 5.49
N TYR A 521 22.26 3.53 6.50
CA TYR A 521 23.23 2.78 7.31
C TYR A 521 23.43 3.41 8.69
N PRO A 522 23.44 2.63 9.79
CA PRO A 522 23.50 3.16 11.16
C PRO A 522 24.74 3.98 11.47
N LEU A 523 25.89 3.63 10.88
CA LEU A 523 27.15 4.36 11.07
C LEU A 523 27.19 5.68 10.27
N GLY A 524 26.28 5.91 9.32
CA GLY A 524 26.19 7.21 8.64
C GLY A 524 27.46 7.63 7.89
N ILE A 525 27.87 8.90 8.06
CA ILE A 525 29.13 9.48 7.58
C ILE A 525 29.88 10.05 8.79
N PHE A 526 31.03 9.47 9.12
CA PHE A 526 31.92 9.94 10.20
C PHE A 526 32.92 11.02 9.75
N ASP A 527 33.18 11.12 8.44
CA ASP A 527 33.92 12.25 7.89
C ASP A 527 33.12 13.55 8.05
N THR A 528 33.84 14.66 8.13
CA THR A 528 33.20 15.97 8.13
C THR A 528 32.37 16.16 6.87
N LEU A 529 31.12 16.58 7.07
CA LEU A 529 30.15 16.88 6.04
C LEU A 529 29.98 18.39 5.88
N GLY A 530 29.71 18.84 4.65
CA GLY A 530 29.56 20.26 4.34
C GLY A 530 28.23 20.60 3.69
N ALA A 531 27.71 21.78 4.02
CA ALA A 531 26.63 22.41 3.26
C ALA A 531 26.80 23.92 3.20
N THR A 532 26.03 24.55 2.32
CA THR A 532 25.90 26.01 2.31
C THR A 532 24.47 26.47 2.48
N THR A 533 24.31 27.71 2.95
CA THR A 533 23.05 28.45 2.91
C THR A 533 23.31 29.84 2.35
N ARG A 534 22.25 30.60 2.05
CA ARG A 534 22.38 32.06 1.81
C ARG A 534 23.04 32.72 3.02
N GLY A 535 23.74 33.84 2.79
CA GLY A 535 24.45 34.60 3.84
C GLY A 535 23.55 35.09 4.99
N ASN A 536 22.27 35.34 4.72
CA ASN A 536 21.26 35.61 5.73
C ASN A 536 20.06 34.68 5.51
N PRO A 537 20.12 33.43 5.99
CA PRO A 537 19.12 32.43 5.64
C PRO A 537 17.82 32.56 6.46
N LEU A 538 17.84 33.32 7.56
CA LEU A 538 16.70 33.54 8.44
C LEU A 538 16.22 34.99 8.34
N ARG A 539 14.96 35.19 7.93
CA ARG A 539 14.33 36.52 7.90
C ARG A 539 13.79 36.94 9.27
N SER A 540 13.50 35.96 10.13
CA SER A 540 13.01 36.13 11.49
C SER A 540 13.57 34.99 12.35
N PHE A 541 13.76 35.27 13.64
CA PHE A 541 14.05 34.25 14.65
C PHE A 541 12.79 33.67 15.29
N GLU A 542 11.61 34.09 14.84
CA GLU A 542 10.34 33.51 15.28
C GLU A 542 10.16 32.10 14.70
N PRO A 543 9.89 31.09 15.55
CA PRO A 543 9.60 29.73 15.11
C PRO A 543 8.33 29.64 14.22
N PRO A 544 8.22 28.59 13.38
CA PRO A 544 9.14 27.47 13.28
C PRO A 544 10.29 27.70 12.30
N LEU A 545 11.46 27.18 12.66
CA LEU A 545 12.67 27.31 11.87
C LEU A 545 12.62 26.47 10.59
N ARG A 546 12.78 27.12 9.43
CA ARG A 546 12.74 26.51 8.08
C ARG A 546 14.07 26.67 7.35
N LEU A 547 15.17 26.39 8.04
CA LEU A 547 16.52 26.51 7.47
C LEU A 547 16.76 25.37 6.47
N ARG A 548 17.10 25.70 5.22
CA ARG A 548 17.41 24.70 4.18
C ARG A 548 18.87 24.76 3.78
N TYR A 549 19.49 23.59 3.71
CA TYR A 549 20.89 23.42 3.36
C TYR A 549 21.10 22.93 1.92
N ASP A 550 22.06 23.54 1.22
CA ASP A 550 22.63 23.05 -0.02
C ASP A 550 23.81 22.12 0.33
N TYR A 551 23.50 20.86 0.64
CA TYR A 551 24.50 19.85 1.00
C TYR A 551 25.44 19.53 -0.18
N ILE A 552 26.73 19.37 0.12
CA ILE A 552 27.75 18.98 -0.86
C ILE A 552 27.61 17.48 -1.19
N ARG A 553 27.64 17.15 -2.49
CA ARG A 553 27.28 15.82 -3.03
C ARG A 553 28.23 15.42 -4.15
N ASP A 554 28.22 14.14 -4.50
CA ASP A 554 28.85 13.63 -5.72
C ASP A 554 27.95 13.89 -6.93
N GLY A 555 27.98 15.11 -7.46
CA GLY A 555 27.08 15.55 -8.53
C GLY A 555 25.62 15.46 -8.08
N ASN A 556 24.80 14.67 -8.79
CA ASN A 556 23.42 14.38 -8.40
C ASN A 556 23.28 13.20 -7.42
N GLY A 557 24.41 12.69 -6.92
CA GLY A 557 24.50 11.52 -6.06
C GLY A 557 24.26 11.78 -4.57
N PRO A 558 24.71 10.85 -3.70
CA PRO A 558 24.55 10.97 -2.26
C PRO A 558 25.36 12.13 -1.69
N ILE A 559 24.99 12.53 -0.47
CA ILE A 559 25.82 13.41 0.36
C ILE A 559 27.10 12.66 0.73
N ARG A 560 28.23 13.36 0.75
CA ARG A 560 29.56 12.81 1.03
C ARG A 560 30.35 13.65 2.02
N GLY A 561 31.41 13.05 2.56
CA GLY A 561 32.46 13.77 3.26
C GLY A 561 33.17 14.79 2.35
N ILE A 562 33.66 15.86 2.94
CA ILE A 562 34.26 16.97 2.18
C ILE A 562 35.76 17.12 2.41
N ALA A 563 36.38 16.28 3.23
CA ALA A 563 37.82 16.33 3.54
C ALA A 563 38.48 14.98 3.25
N PRO A 564 38.69 14.60 1.97
CA PRO A 564 39.28 13.32 1.59
C PRO A 564 40.80 13.33 1.78
N ILE A 565 41.25 13.55 3.01
CA ILE A 565 42.68 13.56 3.36
C ILE A 565 43.15 12.10 3.47
N GLU A 566 44.21 11.78 2.72
CA GLU A 566 44.78 10.44 2.63
C GLU A 566 45.17 9.88 4.00
N GLY A 567 44.85 8.60 4.21
CA GLY A 567 45.11 7.86 5.43
C GLY A 567 43.86 7.16 5.97
N ASP A 568 44.05 6.28 6.95
CA ASP A 568 42.98 5.46 7.52
C ASP A 568 41.98 6.27 8.34
N GLY A 569 40.73 5.81 8.35
CA GLY A 569 39.66 6.37 9.17
C GLY A 569 39.17 7.77 8.74
N PRO A 570 38.25 8.37 9.51
CA PRO A 570 37.61 9.62 9.13
C PRO A 570 38.52 10.84 9.30
N THR A 571 38.15 11.91 8.61
CA THR A 571 38.76 13.24 8.75
C THR A 571 37.78 14.22 9.40
N TRP A 572 38.14 14.71 10.58
CA TRP A 572 37.38 15.71 11.32
C TRP A 572 37.99 17.09 11.10
N LEU A 573 37.13 18.10 10.90
CA LEU A 573 37.55 19.49 10.74
C LEU A 573 37.09 20.34 11.92
N SER A 574 37.89 21.31 12.29
CA SER A 574 37.57 22.31 13.32
C SER A 574 38.19 23.66 12.99
N GLY A 575 37.88 24.69 13.78
CA GLY A 575 38.45 26.03 13.59
C GLY A 575 38.10 26.68 12.24
N LEU A 576 36.95 26.31 11.64
CA LEU A 576 36.53 26.80 10.33
C LEU A 576 36.42 28.33 10.32
N ILE A 577 37.13 28.97 9.40
CA ILE A 577 37.10 30.43 9.23
C ILE A 577 37.40 30.85 7.79
N THR A 578 36.95 32.05 7.42
CA THR A 578 37.42 32.73 6.20
C THR A 578 38.38 33.84 6.57
N LEU A 579 39.56 33.83 5.94
CA LEU A 579 40.64 34.79 6.15
C LEU A 579 41.03 35.47 4.84
N LYS A 580 41.58 36.67 4.96
CA LYS A 580 42.20 37.38 3.85
C LYS A 580 43.66 36.97 3.73
N ASP A 581 44.11 36.68 2.51
CA ASP A 581 45.54 36.57 2.21
C ASP A 581 46.17 37.96 1.95
N LYS A 582 47.49 37.98 1.79
CA LYS A 582 48.26 39.19 1.42
C LYS A 582 47.78 39.89 0.14
N GLN A 583 47.08 39.17 -0.75
CA GLN A 583 46.51 39.72 -1.98
C GLN A 583 45.06 40.21 -1.79
N GLY A 584 44.47 40.02 -0.60
CA GLY A 584 43.11 40.40 -0.26
C GLY A 584 42.03 39.40 -0.71
N ALA A 585 42.41 38.21 -1.18
CA ALA A 585 41.46 37.16 -1.55
C ALA A 585 40.95 36.41 -0.30
N ASP A 586 39.68 36.01 -0.34
CA ASP A 586 39.09 35.19 0.72
C ASP A 586 39.55 33.73 0.59
N ARG A 587 40.04 33.18 1.70
CA ARG A 587 40.49 31.79 1.85
C ARG A 587 39.64 31.13 2.94
N LEU A 588 38.82 30.14 2.58
CA LEU A 588 38.07 29.34 3.55
C LEU A 588 38.96 28.19 4.03
N VAL A 589 39.27 28.18 5.33
CA VAL A 589 40.27 27.33 5.93
C VAL A 589 39.76 26.64 7.20
N ALA A 590 40.38 25.52 7.55
CA ALA A 590 40.10 24.76 8.77
C ALA A 590 41.35 23.99 9.23
N ALA A 591 41.38 23.59 10.49
CA ALA A 591 42.27 22.53 10.93
C ALA A 591 41.61 21.17 10.66
N TYR A 592 42.43 20.12 10.46
CA TYR A 592 41.94 18.75 10.35
C TYR A 592 42.63 17.83 11.36
N ALA A 593 41.90 16.78 11.77
CA ALA A 593 42.42 15.65 12.51
C ALA A 593 42.05 14.34 11.79
N LYS A 594 43.02 13.46 11.58
CA LYS A 594 42.80 12.09 11.13
C LYS A 594 42.70 11.17 12.32
N ILE A 595 41.62 10.38 12.34
CA ILE A 595 41.24 9.57 13.50
C ILE A 595 41.31 8.09 13.13
N ARG A 596 41.82 7.26 14.04
CA ARG A 596 41.84 5.79 13.89
C ARG A 596 41.50 5.08 15.20
N GLY A 597 41.07 3.82 15.09
CA GLY A 597 40.80 2.97 16.25
C GLY A 597 39.75 3.56 17.20
N MET A 598 40.04 3.58 18.51
CA MET A 598 39.17 4.15 19.55
C MET A 598 39.29 5.68 19.64
N LEU A 599 39.00 6.37 18.53
CA LEU A 599 38.99 7.84 18.44
C LEU A 599 40.36 8.50 18.67
N THR A 600 41.46 7.81 18.34
CA THR A 600 42.81 8.34 18.49
C THR A 600 43.19 9.19 17.30
N ALA A 601 43.44 10.49 17.52
CA ALA A 601 44.07 11.34 16.52
C ALA A 601 45.51 10.90 16.26
N TYR A 602 45.88 10.68 15.01
CA TYR A 602 47.24 10.27 14.62
C TYR A 602 47.93 11.25 13.66
N GLU A 603 47.19 12.19 13.09
CA GLU A 603 47.71 13.29 12.29
C GLU A 603 46.81 14.50 12.52
N VAL A 604 47.39 15.66 12.78
CA VAL A 604 46.67 16.94 12.76
C VAL A 604 47.39 17.92 11.83
N GLY A 605 46.61 18.77 11.19
CA GLY A 605 47.16 19.73 10.25
C GLY A 605 46.16 20.80 9.83
N LEU A 606 46.50 21.50 8.76
CA LEU A 606 45.73 22.58 8.18
C LEU A 606 45.23 22.19 6.80
N CYS A 607 44.03 22.63 6.45
CA CYS A 607 43.44 22.41 5.14
C CYS A 607 42.69 23.66 4.64
N GLU A 608 42.55 23.74 3.32
CA GLU A 608 41.88 24.85 2.64
C GLU A 608 40.81 24.31 1.68
N TRP A 609 39.69 25.02 1.60
CA TRP A 609 38.61 24.70 0.68
C TRP A 609 38.97 24.97 -0.78
N ASN A 610 38.97 23.92 -1.59
CA ASN A 610 39.05 24.02 -3.05
C ASN A 610 37.63 24.08 -3.64
N ALA A 611 37.20 25.27 -4.06
CA ALA A 611 35.86 25.47 -4.62
C ALA A 611 35.61 24.70 -5.93
N GLY A 612 36.65 24.47 -6.74
CA GLY A 612 36.53 23.75 -8.02
C GLY A 612 36.30 22.26 -7.84
N LYS A 613 36.92 21.66 -6.82
CA LYS A 613 36.77 20.23 -6.47
C LYS A 613 35.70 19.98 -5.41
N GLN A 614 35.24 21.03 -4.73
CA GLN A 614 34.33 20.95 -3.58
C GLN A 614 34.85 20.02 -2.47
N VAL A 615 36.12 20.21 -2.09
CA VAL A 615 36.77 19.48 -0.99
C VAL A 615 37.75 20.38 -0.25
N PHE A 616 38.01 20.07 1.02
CA PHE A 616 39.16 20.60 1.77
C PHE A 616 40.41 19.80 1.40
N GLU A 617 41.44 20.50 0.95
CA GLU A 617 42.74 19.92 0.60
C GLU A 617 43.76 20.23 1.70
N ARG A 618 44.57 19.23 2.06
CA ARG A 618 45.65 19.39 3.03
C ARG A 618 46.66 20.42 2.53
N THR A 619 46.95 21.43 3.33
CA THR A 619 47.97 22.45 3.05
C THR A 619 49.22 22.23 3.90
N LYS A 620 49.08 21.79 5.14
CA LYS A 620 50.21 21.58 6.06
C LYS A 620 49.92 20.47 7.06
N VAL A 621 50.89 19.61 7.31
CA VAL A 621 50.88 18.69 8.46
C VAL A 621 51.54 19.42 9.62
N VAL A 622 50.85 19.52 10.76
CA VAL A 622 51.38 20.18 11.97
C VAL A 622 52.00 19.14 12.91
N TRP A 623 51.38 17.96 13.00
CA TRP A 623 51.85 16.89 13.85
C TRP A 623 51.40 15.52 13.32
N LYS A 624 52.23 14.51 13.57
CA LYS A 624 51.95 13.10 13.33
C LYS A 624 52.37 12.31 14.56
N LYS A 625 51.53 11.38 14.98
CA LYS A 625 51.75 10.53 16.14
C LYS A 625 52.92 9.58 15.88
N GLU A 626 53.97 9.69 16.69
CA GLU A 626 55.14 8.80 16.62
C GLU A 626 55.09 7.66 17.65
N SER A 627 54.40 7.88 18.78
CA SER A 627 54.25 6.91 19.87
C SER A 627 52.89 7.03 20.56
N GLU A 628 52.52 6.07 21.41
CA GLU A 628 51.23 6.13 22.11
C GLU A 628 51.14 7.32 23.09
N SER A 629 52.24 7.68 23.76
CA SER A 629 52.31 8.85 24.66
C SER A 629 52.41 10.18 23.94
N ASP A 630 52.70 10.17 22.63
CA ASP A 630 52.77 11.37 21.82
C ASP A 630 51.35 11.91 21.57
N MET A 631 51.14 13.17 21.94
CA MET A 631 49.86 13.87 21.89
C MET A 631 49.98 15.09 20.99
N PRO A 632 48.91 15.44 20.25
CA PRO A 632 48.97 16.59 19.36
C PRO A 632 49.28 17.88 20.14
N PRO A 633 50.10 18.79 19.56
CA PRO A 633 50.29 20.12 20.12
C PRO A 633 48.99 20.93 20.07
N LEU A 634 48.97 22.15 20.63
CA LEU A 634 47.86 23.05 20.38
C LEU A 634 47.77 23.40 18.89
N PHE A 635 46.56 23.34 18.35
CA PHE A 635 46.25 23.71 16.97
C PHE A 635 44.91 24.48 16.94
N PRO A 636 44.55 25.12 15.82
CA PRO A 636 43.31 25.87 15.65
C PRO A 636 42.04 25.00 15.76
N ASP A 637 41.68 24.61 16.98
CA ASP A 637 40.58 23.70 17.31
C ASP A 637 39.39 24.43 17.96
N GLY A 638 38.21 23.81 17.89
CA GLY A 638 36.97 24.34 18.44
C GLY A 638 36.40 25.52 17.64
N HIS A 639 35.58 26.33 18.31
CA HIS A 639 34.95 27.49 17.70
C HIS A 639 35.89 28.69 17.71
N VAL A 640 36.02 29.36 16.56
CA VAL A 640 36.85 30.55 16.42
C VAL A 640 36.06 31.81 16.77
N ALA A 641 36.63 32.66 17.62
CA ALA A 641 36.14 34.01 17.87
C ALA A 641 37.12 35.05 17.31
N ARG A 642 36.58 36.11 16.71
CA ARG A 642 37.35 37.29 16.31
C ARG A 642 37.33 38.31 17.43
N TRP A 643 38.49 38.86 17.77
CA TRP A 643 38.64 39.89 18.80
C TRP A 643 39.59 40.98 18.31
N THR A 644 39.18 42.24 18.42
CA THR A 644 40.07 43.38 18.18
C THR A 644 40.55 43.90 19.51
N ASP A 645 41.88 43.99 19.69
CA ASP A 645 42.47 44.51 20.91
C ASP A 645 42.42 46.05 20.99
N GLY A 646 42.97 46.61 22.07
CA GLY A 646 43.00 48.06 22.28
C GLY A 646 43.86 48.84 21.28
N ASP A 647 44.80 48.16 20.60
CA ASP A 647 45.69 48.74 19.60
C ASP A 647 45.09 48.65 18.17
N GLY A 648 43.91 48.02 18.03
CA GLY A 648 43.21 47.85 16.76
C GLY A 648 43.65 46.63 15.96
N GLU A 649 44.49 45.76 16.52
CA GLU A 649 44.89 44.51 15.89
C GLU A 649 43.78 43.46 16.01
N GLU A 650 43.46 42.78 14.91
CA GLU A 650 42.45 41.71 14.89
C GLU A 650 43.10 40.34 15.14
N TRP A 651 42.56 39.63 16.12
CA TRP A 651 43.01 38.32 16.58
C TRP A 651 41.94 37.25 16.35
N LEU A 652 42.40 36.04 16.07
CA LEU A 652 41.61 34.81 16.10
C LEU A 652 41.87 34.11 17.42
N LEU A 653 40.81 33.73 18.10
CA LEU A 653 40.84 33.01 19.37
C LEU A 653 40.21 31.63 19.16
N TYR A 654 40.95 30.57 19.47
CA TYR A 654 40.53 29.18 19.33
C TYR A 654 40.43 28.50 20.70
N GLY A 655 39.32 27.81 20.95
CA GLY A 655 39.03 27.21 22.25
C GLY A 655 37.73 26.41 22.29
N ASP A 656 37.61 25.62 23.35
CA ASP A 656 36.43 24.83 23.67
C ASP A 656 36.32 24.66 25.20
N PRO A 657 35.54 25.50 25.92
CA PRO A 657 34.92 26.73 25.44
C PRO A 657 35.89 27.92 25.37
N PHE A 658 36.84 28.02 26.30
CA PHE A 658 37.67 29.21 26.46
C PHE A 658 38.92 29.17 25.58
N PRO A 659 39.39 30.34 25.09
CA PRO A 659 40.55 30.41 24.21
C PRO A 659 41.81 29.82 24.85
N ARG A 660 42.45 28.89 24.14
CA ARG A 660 43.76 28.28 24.49
C ARG A 660 44.85 28.62 23.48
N LEU A 661 44.46 29.16 22.32
CA LEU A 661 45.35 29.52 21.25
C LEU A 661 44.84 30.82 20.62
N LYS A 662 45.75 31.72 20.26
CA LYS A 662 45.44 32.87 19.43
C LYS A 662 46.48 33.10 18.34
N CYS A 663 46.08 33.75 17.27
CA CYS A 663 46.98 34.27 16.24
C CYS A 663 46.37 35.50 15.57
N ARG A 664 47.16 36.26 14.81
CA ARG A 664 46.63 37.40 14.03
C ARG A 664 45.61 36.91 12.99
N ALA A 665 44.60 37.72 12.70
CA ALA A 665 43.52 37.41 11.77
C ALA A 665 43.91 37.54 10.29
N SER A 666 45.00 36.87 9.89
CA SER A 666 45.45 36.76 8.49
C SER A 666 45.70 35.31 8.10
N TYR A 667 45.57 35.00 6.81
CA TYR A 667 45.86 33.67 6.29
C TYR A 667 47.29 33.22 6.63
N GLU A 668 48.27 34.12 6.52
CA GLU A 668 49.67 33.79 6.74
C GLU A 668 49.97 33.46 8.20
N ALA A 669 49.48 34.26 9.14
CA ALA A 669 49.64 34.00 10.57
C ALA A 669 48.92 32.71 11.00
N TRP A 670 47.75 32.45 10.43
CA TRP A 670 47.04 31.18 10.65
C TRP A 670 47.82 29.98 10.08
N SER A 671 48.43 30.11 8.90
CA SER A 671 49.15 29.02 8.22
C SER A 671 50.52 28.66 8.84
N ASP A 672 51.03 29.51 9.73
CA ASP A 672 52.32 29.36 10.38
C ASP A 672 52.19 29.05 11.88
N PRO A 673 52.40 27.78 12.31
CA PRO A 673 52.39 27.42 13.72
C PRO A 673 53.32 28.23 14.61
N ALA A 674 54.40 28.80 14.07
CA ALA A 674 55.31 29.66 14.83
C ALA A 674 54.69 31.03 15.18
N ALA A 675 53.64 31.44 14.47
CA ALA A 675 52.89 32.68 14.72
C ALA A 675 51.73 32.48 15.70
N TRP A 676 51.53 31.27 16.23
CA TRP A 676 50.47 30.99 17.20
C TRP A 676 50.95 31.20 18.63
N GLU A 677 50.13 31.87 19.42
CA GLU A 677 50.38 32.14 20.83
C GLU A 677 49.48 31.26 21.70
N LYS A 678 50.08 30.56 22.66
CA LYS A 678 49.36 29.80 23.66
C LYS A 678 48.71 30.73 24.69
N LEU A 679 47.48 30.42 25.06
CA LEU A 679 46.74 31.05 26.14
C LEU A 679 46.46 30.02 27.25
N GLU A 680 46.38 30.50 28.48
CA GLU A 680 46.04 29.68 29.66
C GLU A 680 44.70 30.16 30.23
N PRO A 681 43.57 29.59 29.78
CA PRO A 681 42.27 30.01 30.28
C PRO A 681 42.01 29.49 31.69
N GLN A 682 41.08 30.14 32.39
CA GLN A 682 40.54 29.63 33.64
C GLN A 682 39.86 28.27 33.41
N LYS A 683 40.21 27.27 34.24
CA LYS A 683 39.58 25.93 34.19
C LYS A 683 38.28 25.86 35.00
N VAL A 684 38.15 26.75 35.96
CA VAL A 684 37.04 26.79 36.93
C VAL A 684 36.43 28.19 36.88
N VAL A 685 35.12 28.24 36.72
CA VAL A 685 34.34 29.49 36.74
C VAL A 685 33.49 29.50 38.01
N LYS A 686 33.44 30.65 38.69
CA LYS A 686 32.57 30.82 39.85
C LYS A 686 31.20 31.30 39.41
N SER A 687 30.17 30.67 39.98
CA SER A 687 28.80 31.17 39.94
C SER A 687 28.71 32.61 40.50
N ARG A 688 27.67 33.34 40.10
CA ARG A 688 27.51 34.77 40.44
C ARG A 688 27.46 35.05 41.94
N ASP A 689 26.94 34.13 42.74
CA ASP A 689 26.90 34.22 44.21
C ASP A 689 28.16 33.64 44.88
N GLY A 690 29.07 33.06 44.09
CA GLY A 690 30.30 32.43 44.56
C GLY A 690 30.11 31.08 45.23
N ALA A 691 28.89 30.54 45.29
CA ALA A 691 28.57 29.31 46.03
C ALA A 691 29.01 28.04 45.30
N THR A 692 29.02 28.08 43.96
CA THR A 692 29.38 26.95 43.09
C THR A 692 30.62 27.27 42.27
N GLU A 693 31.59 26.36 42.29
CA GLU A 693 32.73 26.31 41.39
C GLU A 693 32.45 25.31 40.27
N VAL A 694 32.54 25.77 39.02
CA VAL A 694 32.16 25.02 37.83
C VAL A 694 33.39 24.74 37.00
N THR A 695 33.82 23.49 36.96
CA THR A 695 34.86 23.04 36.02
C THR A 695 34.28 23.01 34.62
N THR A 696 34.89 23.72 33.67
CA THR A 696 34.36 23.81 32.31
C THR A 696 34.70 22.57 31.48
N HIS A 697 33.75 22.11 30.66
CA HIS A 697 33.95 21.07 29.65
C HIS A 697 33.95 21.66 28.24
N GLY A 698 32.89 21.48 27.43
CA GLY A 698 32.80 21.98 26.06
C GLY A 698 31.82 23.14 25.91
N GLY A 699 32.02 24.02 24.94
CA GLY A 699 31.17 25.16 24.67
C GLY A 699 31.78 26.16 23.69
N SER A 700 31.35 27.42 23.80
CA SER A 700 31.87 28.48 22.95
C SER A 700 31.72 29.86 23.59
N ILE A 701 32.49 30.81 23.07
CA ILE A 701 32.38 32.23 23.41
C ILE A 701 31.97 33.04 22.17
N ALA A 702 31.28 34.15 22.39
CA ALA A 702 30.97 35.12 21.35
C ALA A 702 30.81 36.52 21.94
N TRP A 703 31.15 37.56 21.16
CA TRP A 703 30.76 38.92 21.52
C TRP A 703 29.25 39.10 21.34
N ASN A 704 28.57 39.60 22.37
CA ASN A 704 27.16 39.92 22.29
C ASN A 704 26.98 41.44 22.23
N ALA A 705 26.62 41.94 21.04
CA ALA A 705 26.44 43.37 20.80
C ALA A 705 25.27 44.00 21.59
N TYR A 706 24.27 43.23 22.00
CA TYR A 706 23.18 43.76 22.83
C TYR A 706 23.62 43.92 24.29
N ARG A 707 24.36 42.94 24.81
CA ARG A 707 24.87 42.95 26.19
C ARG A 707 26.11 43.82 26.35
N GLN A 708 26.82 44.11 25.25
CA GLN A 708 28.15 44.73 25.26
C GLN A 708 29.12 43.95 26.15
N LYS A 709 29.05 42.62 26.06
CA LYS A 709 29.85 41.66 26.82
C LYS A 709 30.20 40.48 25.94
N TRP A 710 31.33 39.85 26.24
CA TRP A 710 31.60 38.49 25.82
C TRP A 710 30.67 37.56 26.58
N VAL A 711 29.98 36.69 25.86
CA VAL A 711 29.13 35.65 26.43
C VAL A 711 29.78 34.29 26.20
N ALA A 712 29.67 33.41 27.18
CA ALA A 712 30.07 32.02 27.07
C ALA A 712 28.88 31.12 27.38
N ILE A 713 28.68 30.09 26.56
CA ILE A 713 27.76 28.98 26.86
C ILE A 713 28.59 27.71 26.83
N PHE A 714 28.60 26.98 27.94
CA PHE A 714 29.42 25.78 28.09
C PHE A 714 28.79 24.75 29.02
N THR A 715 29.19 23.50 28.88
CA THR A 715 28.80 22.41 29.78
C THR A 715 29.78 22.30 30.94
N GLN A 716 29.28 21.92 32.10
CA GLN A 716 30.11 21.54 33.25
C GLN A 716 30.75 20.18 33.01
N PHE A 717 31.99 20.00 33.47
CA PHE A 717 32.62 18.69 33.53
C PHE A 717 32.08 17.92 34.74
N GLY A 718 31.36 16.83 34.48
CA GLY A 718 30.54 16.17 35.50
C GLY A 718 29.39 17.07 35.97
N GLY A 719 28.75 16.72 37.09
CA GLY A 719 27.60 17.47 37.60
C GLY A 719 26.56 16.55 38.22
N ASP A 720 25.34 17.08 38.37
CA ASP A 720 24.17 16.29 38.82
C ASP A 720 23.66 15.40 37.68
N SER A 721 23.92 15.79 36.43
CA SER A 721 23.64 15.02 35.23
C SER A 721 24.88 14.31 34.66
N PRO A 722 24.73 13.18 33.95
CA PRO A 722 25.87 12.40 33.44
C PRO A 722 26.83 13.16 32.50
N LEU A 723 26.34 14.20 31.83
CA LEU A 723 27.11 15.03 30.89
C LEU A 723 27.33 16.47 31.40
N GLY A 724 26.87 16.77 32.62
CA GLY A 724 26.95 18.08 33.24
C GLY A 724 25.91 19.10 32.79
N GLU A 725 25.79 20.17 33.57
CA GLU A 725 24.82 21.23 33.38
C GLU A 725 25.31 22.28 32.37
N ILE A 726 24.37 22.99 31.73
CA ILE A 726 24.69 24.09 30.83
C ILE A 726 24.78 25.40 31.62
N TRP A 727 25.89 26.10 31.46
CA TRP A 727 26.19 27.36 32.12
C TRP A 727 26.28 28.51 31.13
N TYR A 728 25.92 29.70 31.62
CA TYR A 728 26.03 30.97 30.93
C TYR A 728 26.93 31.91 31.73
N ALA A 729 27.94 32.49 31.09
CA ALA A 729 28.82 33.48 31.70
C ALA A 729 28.95 34.73 30.83
N GLU A 730 29.27 35.85 31.47
CA GLU A 730 29.54 37.14 30.81
C GLU A 730 30.90 37.68 31.27
N SER A 731 31.64 38.32 30.36
CA SER A 731 32.92 38.96 30.64
C SER A 731 33.11 40.22 29.79
N ASP A 732 33.98 41.13 30.23
CA ASP A 732 34.45 42.28 29.44
C ASP A 732 35.50 41.88 28.40
N ALA A 733 36.19 40.77 28.62
CA ALA A 733 37.24 40.26 27.76
C ALA A 733 36.95 38.80 27.34
N PRO A 734 37.46 38.34 26.18
CA PRO A 734 37.22 36.99 25.69
C PRO A 734 38.07 35.91 26.40
N THR A 735 39.12 36.30 27.11
CA THR A 735 40.11 35.41 27.75
C THR A 735 40.03 35.45 29.26
#